data_AF-A0A425VWC6-F1
#
_entry.id   AF-A0A425VWC6-F1
#
_cell.length_a   1.000
_cell.length_b   1.000
_cell.length_c   1.000
_cell.angle_alpha   90.00
_cell.angle_beta   90.00
_cell.angle_gamma   90.00
#
_symmetry.space_group_name_H-M   'P 1'
#
loop_
_entity.id
_entity.type
_entity.pdbx_description
1 polymer ?
#
loop_
_entity_poly.entity_id
_entity_poly.type
_entity_poly.pdbx_seq_one_letter_code
_entity_poly.pdbx_strand_id
1 'polypeptide(L)'
;MRKYLASVACGVLLVLSLGQVSAFAVDSTATQNTAGSSSVTSSSTTDDSSSSTALSASTGERDTSTSAEDAGTKGKDESQPTGSDKTVSTSESTTESTQTESSDAIQDEGLVNYRAHVQNVGWQDWTKDGAIAGTTGKALRVEALQLKLRSDFSGSIEYRAHVQNVGWQAWAKDGEVAGTSGKALRVEALCIRLTGDVAKRYDIRYRVHVQNEGWTEWIYNGDIAGTVGKALRIEAVEVELVQKQEASVTGTAHVQDYGWTKTDRDVAQLGVTGKGKRLEAFNLQLAGTMNPDADGSHIEYCAHVQNVGWQSYVADGANAGTTGKSLRVEAVKIRLSGPIAQKYDVWYRVHVQNYGWLAWAKDDAVAGTTKLGLRVEAMQVVLRAKDVGAPSANDKWSVPSFSAATVSYATHVQNVGWQAWQSNGALSGTTGKGLRIEALKATVKSDGITGGISYSTHVEGKGWTAAVADGTNSGTVGAAKRVEALKVTLTGDMAKYYDVWYRAYVQDYGWLGWTKNGAIAGSTGISYRVEALEMQVLAKGSAAPGSTASPYVTKAKARVHFHNIHAVGQPNGFFCGPTSGYMVLSNVGAWHSKSGTALSIENVASYMHTRQYGYTSFANRMFEKGMNAWLGRNVYTTYHTPNYATVRSSVLKSYSTGYATCVDEQERRGGPHFNGHGNTTFSHIMVIDGYNEATDQVYFADPACSLYAGASPHFWYPSLRTFTNTYLANEYIRDGKQHIGIYTSR
;
A
#
# COMPACT_ATOMS: atom_id res chain seq x y z
N MET A 1 -25.44 -12.53 -46.92
CA MET A 1 -26.31 -11.54 -47.60
C MET A 1 -25.76 -10.14 -47.33
N ARG A 2 -25.40 -9.44 -48.41
CA ARG A 2 -25.20 -7.98 -48.68
C ARG A 2 -24.92 -7.00 -47.51
N LYS A 3 -23.72 -6.40 -47.52
CA LYS A 3 -23.35 -4.97 -47.83
C LYS A 3 -23.57 -4.01 -46.64
N TYR A 4 -22.59 -3.26 -46.13
CA TYR A 4 -21.84 -2.17 -46.78
C TYR A 4 -20.40 -1.98 -46.24
N LEU A 5 -19.57 -1.35 -47.08
CA LEU A 5 -18.11 -1.15 -47.04
C LEU A 5 -17.83 0.32 -47.41
N ALA A 6 -16.87 0.99 -46.74
CA ALA A 6 -15.95 2.07 -47.23
C ALA A 6 -15.30 2.75 -46.00
N SER A 7 -14.02 2.51 -45.65
CA SER A 7 -12.76 3.20 -46.07
C SER A 7 -12.80 4.73 -45.92
N VAL A 8 -11.83 5.40 -45.27
CA VAL A 8 -10.51 5.76 -45.83
C VAL A 8 -9.51 6.15 -44.71
N ALA A 9 -8.22 5.86 -44.95
CA ALA A 9 -7.03 6.21 -44.16
C ALA A 9 -6.22 7.38 -44.80
N CYS A 10 -5.13 7.80 -44.13
CA CYS A 10 -4.12 8.83 -44.45
C CYS A 10 -4.43 10.27 -44.00
N GLY A 11 -3.50 11.05 -43.45
CA GLY A 11 -2.05 10.85 -43.37
C GLY A 11 -1.34 11.85 -42.44
N VAL A 12 -0.07 11.54 -42.21
CA VAL A 12 0.96 12.36 -41.55
C VAL A 12 1.46 13.42 -42.53
N LEU A 13 1.61 14.68 -42.11
CA LEU A 13 2.71 15.53 -42.58
C LEU A 13 2.98 16.74 -41.68
N LEU A 14 4.27 17.06 -41.66
CA LEU A 14 5.06 17.91 -40.78
C LEU A 14 5.20 19.32 -41.38
N VAL A 15 5.06 20.38 -40.58
CA VAL A 15 5.58 21.72 -40.93
C VAL A 15 6.16 22.39 -39.68
N LEU A 16 7.47 22.61 -39.73
CA LEU A 16 8.24 23.57 -38.92
C LEU A 16 8.06 24.97 -39.51
N SER A 17 7.84 25.98 -38.69
CA SER A 17 8.26 27.35 -39.04
C SER A 17 8.67 28.13 -37.78
N LEU A 18 9.92 28.59 -37.82
CA LEU A 18 10.54 29.57 -36.93
C LEU A 18 9.81 30.91 -36.98
N GLY A 19 9.79 31.61 -35.84
CA GLY A 19 9.50 33.04 -35.76
C GLY A 19 10.05 33.58 -34.45
N GLN A 20 11.20 34.26 -34.51
CA GLN A 20 11.75 35.05 -33.41
C GLN A 20 11.25 36.51 -33.45
N VAL A 21 11.47 37.14 -32.30
CA VAL A 21 11.77 38.54 -31.98
C VAL A 21 10.62 39.52 -31.66
N SER A 22 10.80 40.09 -30.47
CA SER A 22 10.72 41.52 -30.11
C SER A 22 9.56 41.95 -29.22
N ALA A 23 9.95 42.26 -27.99
CA ALA A 23 9.27 43.12 -27.04
C ALA A 23 9.05 44.53 -27.59
N PHE A 24 7.93 45.14 -27.21
CA PHE A 24 7.81 46.58 -27.06
C PHE A 24 6.95 46.90 -25.83
N ALA A 25 7.47 47.83 -25.04
CA ALA A 25 6.80 48.47 -23.92
C ALA A 25 5.69 49.41 -24.41
N VAL A 26 4.68 49.62 -23.56
CA VAL A 26 3.83 50.81 -23.60
C VAL A 26 3.83 51.43 -22.21
N ASP A 27 4.25 52.68 -22.20
CA ASP A 27 4.34 53.64 -21.10
C ASP A 27 3.02 54.43 -20.96
N SER A 28 3.00 55.38 -20.03
CA SER A 28 2.07 56.51 -19.80
C SER A 28 0.75 56.18 -19.07
N THR A 29 0.32 56.89 -18.02
CA THR A 29 0.65 58.24 -17.47
C THR A 29 0.02 58.32 -16.07
N ALA A 30 0.78 58.65 -15.02
CA ALA A 30 0.94 59.99 -14.43
C ALA A 30 -0.32 60.64 -13.82
N THR A 31 -0.31 60.81 -12.50
CA THR A 31 -0.88 62.00 -11.83
C THR A 31 -0.08 62.31 -10.57
N GLN A 32 0.58 63.46 -10.56
CA GLN A 32 1.27 64.07 -9.41
C GLN A 32 0.31 65.01 -8.67
N ASN A 33 0.49 65.14 -7.35
CA ASN A 33 0.49 66.40 -6.57
C ASN A 33 0.71 66.06 -5.08
N THR A 34 1.90 66.27 -4.52
CA THR A 34 2.49 67.50 -3.93
C THR A 34 2.23 67.70 -2.43
N ALA A 35 3.37 67.66 -1.72
CA ALA A 35 3.80 68.08 -0.38
C ALA A 35 2.95 69.02 0.50
N GLY A 36 3.11 68.86 1.84
CA GLY A 36 2.79 69.91 2.83
C GLY A 36 2.82 69.53 4.31
N SER A 37 4.02 69.34 4.89
CA SER A 37 4.54 69.76 6.21
C SER A 37 3.70 69.82 7.53
N SER A 38 4.43 69.52 8.64
CA SER A 38 4.34 69.99 10.06
C SER A 38 3.51 69.10 11.03
N SER A 39 3.90 68.77 12.27
CA SER A 39 4.98 69.21 13.19
C SER A 39 5.07 68.29 14.43
N VAL A 40 6.31 68.03 14.87
CA VAL A 40 6.84 68.07 16.27
C VAL A 40 6.26 67.12 17.35
N THR A 41 7.09 66.19 17.87
CA THR A 41 7.74 66.34 19.20
C THR A 41 8.98 65.43 19.35
N SER A 42 9.98 66.00 20.03
CA SER A 42 11.30 65.51 20.46
C SER A 42 11.23 64.33 21.46
N SER A 43 12.26 63.54 21.81
CA SER A 43 13.71 63.79 21.94
C SER A 43 14.50 62.47 22.16
N SER A 44 15.74 62.46 21.66
CA SER A 44 17.01 62.00 22.29
C SER A 44 17.22 60.49 22.62
N THR A 45 18.06 59.77 21.84
CA THR A 45 19.50 59.38 22.09
C THR A 45 19.66 58.28 23.16
N THR A 46 20.47 57.22 23.05
CA THR A 46 21.67 56.90 22.25
C THR A 46 21.98 55.40 22.38
N ASP A 47 22.79 54.93 21.44
CA ASP A 47 23.74 53.78 21.43
C ASP A 47 24.21 53.31 22.83
N ASP A 48 24.73 52.11 23.07
CA ASP A 48 25.61 51.29 22.24
C ASP A 48 25.78 49.89 22.87
N SER A 49 26.18 48.96 22.00
CA SER A 49 26.97 47.74 22.19
C SER A 49 27.51 47.35 23.58
N SER A 50 27.49 46.03 23.85
CA SER A 50 28.66 45.16 24.16
C SER A 50 28.19 43.94 24.99
N SER A 51 28.49 42.72 24.52
CA SER A 51 29.57 41.85 25.05
C SER A 51 29.30 41.39 26.49
N SER A 52 29.47 40.15 26.91
CA SER A 52 30.31 39.04 26.48
C SER A 52 30.02 37.86 27.44
N THR A 53 30.47 36.65 27.06
CA THR A 53 31.05 35.56 27.89
C THR A 53 30.73 35.47 29.40
N ALA A 54 30.70 34.32 30.07
CA ALA A 54 30.76 32.88 29.84
C ALA A 54 30.96 32.27 31.25
N LEU A 55 30.52 31.02 31.48
CA LEU A 55 31.00 30.10 32.55
C LEU A 55 30.70 30.57 34.02
N SER A 56 30.45 29.75 35.04
CA SER A 56 30.56 28.32 35.29
C SER A 56 29.81 27.97 36.59
N ALA A 57 29.30 26.73 36.66
CA ALA A 57 29.15 25.80 37.80
C ALA A 57 29.10 26.29 39.27
N SER A 58 28.14 25.75 40.04
CA SER A 58 28.36 25.05 41.33
C SER A 58 27.08 24.28 41.72
N THR A 59 27.14 22.95 41.88
CA THR A 59 27.24 22.15 43.13
C THR A 59 25.90 21.70 43.71
N GLY A 60 25.83 20.42 44.06
CA GLY A 60 24.75 19.86 44.87
C GLY A 60 24.64 18.34 44.80
N GLU A 61 25.68 17.62 45.24
CA GLU A 61 25.61 16.19 45.54
C GLU A 61 24.67 15.90 46.72
N ARG A 62 23.95 14.77 46.65
CA ARG A 62 23.85 13.77 47.72
C ARG A 62 23.26 12.46 47.20
N ASP A 63 24.15 11.50 46.93
CA ASP A 63 24.23 10.15 47.53
C ASP A 63 23.02 9.66 48.35
N THR A 64 22.57 8.39 48.34
CA THR A 64 23.24 7.08 48.18
C THR A 64 22.12 6.00 48.12
N SER A 65 22.12 5.05 47.17
CA SER A 65 22.65 3.66 47.25
C SER A 65 21.79 2.70 48.11
N THR A 66 21.57 1.41 47.87
CA THR A 66 22.03 0.34 46.94
C THR A 66 21.12 -0.89 47.22
N SER A 67 20.63 -1.66 46.23
CA SER A 67 21.08 -3.02 45.81
C SER A 67 20.87 -4.16 46.83
N ALA A 68 20.54 -5.44 46.52
CA ALA A 68 20.17 -6.22 45.34
C ALA A 68 19.87 -7.69 45.79
N GLU A 69 19.31 -8.51 44.87
CA GLU A 69 19.48 -10.00 44.71
C GLU A 69 18.88 -10.98 45.77
N ASP A 70 18.43 -12.22 45.51
CA ASP A 70 18.28 -13.12 44.34
C ASP A 70 17.45 -14.41 44.72
N ALA A 71 16.94 -15.12 43.70
CA ALA A 71 16.68 -16.58 43.50
C ALA A 71 15.69 -17.48 44.29
N GLY A 72 14.80 -18.13 43.51
CA GLY A 72 14.52 -19.60 43.44
C GLY A 72 13.58 -20.25 44.48
N THR A 73 12.80 -21.34 44.26
CA THR A 73 12.61 -22.35 43.19
C THR A 73 11.39 -23.28 43.53
N LYS A 74 10.64 -23.75 42.49
CA LYS A 74 9.89 -25.04 42.25
C LYS A 74 8.87 -25.71 43.23
N GLY A 75 7.70 -26.05 42.63
CA GLY A 75 7.04 -27.39 42.53
C GLY A 75 6.12 -27.85 43.70
N LYS A 76 5.14 -28.77 43.58
CA LYS A 76 4.35 -29.44 42.53
C LYS A 76 3.31 -30.36 43.26
N ASP A 77 2.24 -30.75 42.55
CA ASP A 77 1.35 -31.95 42.72
C ASP A 77 0.18 -32.03 43.74
N GLU A 78 -1.01 -32.19 43.12
CA GLU A 78 -2.08 -33.21 43.26
C GLU A 78 -2.61 -33.69 44.62
N SER A 79 -3.95 -33.66 44.79
CA SER A 79 -4.82 -34.87 44.82
C SER A 79 -6.26 -34.58 45.31
N GLN A 80 -7.25 -35.22 44.67
CA GLN A 80 -8.62 -35.48 45.14
C GLN A 80 -8.66 -36.90 45.76
N PRO A 81 -9.62 -37.30 46.65
CA PRO A 81 -11.01 -37.65 46.25
C PRO A 81 -12.14 -37.67 47.34
N THR A 82 -13.41 -37.89 46.90
CA THR A 82 -14.59 -38.62 47.51
C THR A 82 -15.12 -38.28 48.93
N GLY A 83 -16.41 -38.31 49.34
CA GLY A 83 -17.74 -38.67 48.80
C GLY A 83 -18.82 -38.63 49.94
N SER A 84 -20.12 -38.41 49.60
CA SER A 84 -21.43 -38.65 50.32
C SER A 84 -21.51 -38.60 51.87
N ASP A 85 -22.48 -38.00 52.60
CA ASP A 85 -23.96 -38.09 52.55
C ASP A 85 -24.59 -37.17 53.66
N LYS A 86 -25.92 -37.00 53.62
CA LYS A 86 -26.83 -36.05 54.32
C LYS A 86 -26.74 -35.89 55.85
N THR A 87 -26.93 -34.65 56.33
CA THR A 87 -27.86 -34.32 57.45
C THR A 87 -28.26 -32.83 57.48
N VAL A 88 -29.41 -32.58 58.11
CA VAL A 88 -30.34 -31.43 57.98
C VAL A 88 -29.97 -30.20 58.84
N SER A 89 -30.28 -29.02 58.29
CA SER A 89 -30.56 -27.68 58.86
C SER A 89 -29.94 -27.25 60.20
N THR A 90 -29.31 -26.07 60.22
CA THR A 90 -29.93 -24.81 60.71
C THR A 90 -29.09 -23.61 60.22
N SER A 91 -29.81 -22.53 59.93
CA SER A 91 -29.46 -21.24 59.32
C SER A 91 -28.31 -20.44 59.97
N GLU A 92 -27.49 -19.78 59.14
CA GLU A 92 -27.47 -18.31 59.01
C GLU A 92 -26.50 -17.83 57.91
N SER A 93 -27.04 -16.96 57.05
CA SER A 93 -26.42 -15.87 56.28
C SER A 93 -25.01 -16.05 55.67
N THR A 94 -24.94 -16.21 54.35
CA THR A 94 -23.85 -15.62 53.56
C THR A 94 -24.31 -15.25 52.15
N THR A 95 -23.85 -14.09 51.73
CA THR A 95 -23.99 -13.37 50.46
C THR A 95 -23.22 -14.01 49.29
N GLU A 96 -23.61 -13.54 48.09
CA GLU A 96 -22.99 -13.68 46.77
C GLU A 96 -23.31 -14.98 46.00
N SER A 97 -24.16 -14.93 44.98
CA SER A 97 -24.17 -14.20 43.70
C SER A 97 -23.73 -15.15 42.58
N THR A 98 -24.72 -15.51 41.76
CA THR A 98 -24.64 -15.70 40.30
C THR A 98 -26.03 -16.17 39.90
N GLN A 99 -26.82 -15.36 39.21
CA GLN A 99 -27.81 -15.88 38.28
C GLN A 99 -28.02 -14.94 37.09
N THR A 100 -27.81 -15.55 35.93
CA THR A 100 -28.38 -15.25 34.63
C THR A 100 -29.88 -15.54 34.65
N GLU A 101 -30.73 -14.53 34.44
CA GLU A 101 -32.16 -14.57 34.01
C GLU A 101 -32.52 -13.12 33.60
N SER A 102 -33.42 -12.74 32.70
CA SER A 102 -34.32 -13.37 31.73
C SER A 102 -34.93 -12.17 30.97
N SER A 103 -34.69 -12.01 29.68
CA SER A 103 -35.09 -10.82 28.90
C SER A 103 -36.55 -10.81 28.41
N ASP A 104 -37.31 -11.88 28.64
CA ASP A 104 -38.57 -12.11 27.92
C ASP A 104 -39.85 -11.82 28.74
N ALA A 105 -39.74 -11.25 29.94
CA ALA A 105 -40.90 -10.98 30.81
C ALA A 105 -41.37 -9.50 30.88
N ILE A 106 -40.73 -8.56 30.15
CA ILE A 106 -41.02 -7.11 30.28
C ILE A 106 -41.97 -6.57 29.18
N GLN A 107 -42.37 -7.37 28.19
CA GLN A 107 -43.15 -6.86 27.04
C GLN A 107 -44.66 -6.63 27.28
N ASP A 108 -45.23 -6.97 28.44
CA ASP A 108 -46.70 -6.94 28.60
C ASP A 108 -47.29 -5.67 29.27
N GLU A 109 -46.50 -4.68 29.70
CA GLU A 109 -47.07 -3.47 30.32
C GLU A 109 -47.40 -2.31 29.35
N GLY A 110 -46.96 -2.40 28.08
CA GLY A 110 -47.13 -1.33 27.08
C GLY A 110 -46.35 -0.03 27.39
N LEU A 111 -45.84 0.65 26.37
CA LEU A 111 -45.03 1.87 26.49
C LEU A 111 -45.90 3.10 26.82
N VAL A 112 -47.08 3.21 26.20
CA VAL A 112 -48.14 4.13 26.60
C VAL A 112 -49.41 3.37 26.93
N ASN A 113 -50.01 3.74 28.05
CA ASN A 113 -51.29 3.23 28.50
C ASN A 113 -52.32 4.35 28.47
N TYR A 114 -53.51 4.07 27.96
CA TYR A 114 -54.56 5.07 27.81
C TYR A 114 -55.96 4.49 27.96
N ARG A 115 -56.94 5.33 28.27
CA ARG A 115 -58.36 4.96 28.32
C ARG A 115 -59.27 6.13 28.00
N ALA A 116 -60.48 5.81 27.56
CA ALA A 116 -61.51 6.78 27.23
C ALA A 116 -62.71 6.68 28.19
N HIS A 117 -63.31 7.81 28.51
CA HIS A 117 -64.64 7.90 29.09
C HIS A 117 -65.65 8.07 27.96
N VAL A 118 -66.51 7.06 27.76
CA VAL A 118 -67.45 6.99 26.64
C VAL A 118 -68.87 7.22 27.14
N GLN A 119 -69.66 7.97 26.36
CA GLN A 119 -71.07 8.22 26.64
C GLN A 119 -71.82 6.91 26.97
N ASN A 120 -72.62 6.93 28.04
CA ASN A 120 -73.44 5.81 28.53
C ASN A 120 -72.66 4.54 28.91
N VAL A 121 -71.33 4.58 28.90
CA VAL A 121 -70.44 3.48 29.29
C VAL A 121 -69.61 3.89 30.52
N GLY A 122 -69.16 5.14 30.56
CA GLY A 122 -68.23 5.61 31.58
C GLY A 122 -66.77 5.36 31.19
N TRP A 123 -65.89 5.31 32.18
CA TRP A 123 -64.48 4.96 31.97
C TRP A 123 -64.35 3.50 31.55
N GLN A 124 -63.73 3.27 30.39
CA GLN A 124 -63.33 1.93 29.96
C GLN A 124 -62.02 1.50 30.65
N ASP A 125 -61.70 0.22 30.54
CA ASP A 125 -60.41 -0.33 31.00
C ASP A 125 -59.23 0.35 30.27
N TRP A 126 -58.05 0.29 30.92
CA TRP A 126 -56.81 0.75 30.30
C TRP A 126 -56.45 -0.15 29.12
N THR A 127 -56.16 0.47 27.99
CA THR A 127 -55.57 -0.14 26.80
C THR A 127 -54.15 0.39 26.61
N LYS A 128 -53.39 -0.19 25.68
CA LYS A 128 -51.97 0.12 25.45
C LYS A 128 -51.65 0.14 23.96
N ASP A 129 -50.56 0.83 23.61
CA ASP A 129 -49.88 0.85 22.30
C ASP A 129 -50.71 0.39 21.09
N GLY A 130 -51.34 1.35 20.42
CA GLY A 130 -52.10 1.11 19.19
C GLY A 130 -53.46 0.42 19.36
N ALA A 131 -53.80 -0.13 20.53
CA ALA A 131 -55.11 -0.74 20.76
C ALA A 131 -56.21 0.28 21.11
N ILE A 132 -57.39 0.12 20.52
CA ILE A 132 -58.48 1.10 20.54
C ILE A 132 -58.96 1.45 21.97
N ALA A 133 -59.02 2.75 22.30
CA ALA A 133 -59.82 3.29 23.39
C ALA A 133 -61.05 4.02 22.84
N GLY A 134 -62.26 3.63 23.26
CA GLY A 134 -63.51 4.16 22.74
C GLY A 134 -64.40 3.08 22.11
N THR A 135 -65.24 3.48 21.17
CA THR A 135 -66.08 2.57 20.37
C THR A 135 -66.15 3.00 18.93
N THR A 136 -66.06 2.06 17.99
CA THR A 136 -66.37 2.28 16.58
C THR A 136 -67.75 1.71 16.25
N GLY A 137 -68.50 2.38 15.38
CA GLY A 137 -69.81 1.90 14.87
C GLY A 137 -70.99 1.94 15.85
N LYS A 138 -70.79 2.37 17.10
CA LYS A 138 -71.85 2.47 18.13
C LYS A 138 -72.45 3.86 18.30
N ALA A 139 -71.94 4.85 17.55
CA ALA A 139 -72.36 6.25 17.62
C ALA A 139 -72.23 6.91 19.01
N LEU A 140 -71.32 6.42 19.87
CA LEU A 140 -71.08 6.96 21.20
C LEU A 140 -69.89 7.93 21.18
N ARG A 141 -70.03 9.09 21.82
CA ARG A 141 -68.93 10.08 21.94
C ARG A 141 -67.94 9.67 23.03
N VAL A 142 -66.67 9.92 22.78
CA VAL A 142 -65.65 10.09 23.83
C VAL A 142 -65.89 11.45 24.49
N GLU A 143 -65.93 11.47 25.82
CA GLU A 143 -66.15 12.66 26.64
C GLU A 143 -64.88 13.08 27.39
N ALA A 144 -64.00 12.13 27.71
CA ALA A 144 -62.69 12.39 28.32
C ALA A 144 -61.67 11.28 28.05
N LEU A 145 -60.39 11.56 28.25
CA LEU A 145 -59.27 10.63 28.12
C LEU A 145 -58.29 10.76 29.29
N GLN A 146 -57.61 9.66 29.59
CA GLN A 146 -56.41 9.63 30.44
C GLN A 146 -55.33 8.84 29.71
N LEU A 147 -54.10 9.35 29.73
CA LEU A 147 -52.93 8.71 29.13
C LEU A 147 -51.76 8.80 30.10
N LYS A 148 -50.97 7.74 30.20
CA LYS A 148 -49.75 7.71 31.02
C LYS A 148 -48.69 6.87 30.32
N LEU A 149 -47.44 7.27 30.50
CA LEU A 149 -46.31 6.45 30.09
C LEU A 149 -46.11 5.30 31.09
N ARG A 150 -45.43 4.25 30.63
CA ARG A 150 -44.87 3.23 31.53
C ARG A 150 -43.96 3.90 32.56
N SER A 151 -43.98 3.41 33.80
CA SER A 151 -43.35 4.09 34.95
C SER A 151 -41.83 4.14 34.92
N ASP A 152 -41.17 3.36 34.06
CA ASP A 152 -39.72 3.33 33.89
C ASP A 152 -39.18 4.44 32.97
N PHE A 153 -40.05 5.21 32.31
CA PHE A 153 -39.61 6.33 31.49
C PHE A 153 -39.22 7.56 32.32
N SER A 154 -38.06 8.12 32.04
CA SER A 154 -37.68 9.49 32.45
C SER A 154 -38.31 10.49 31.47
N GLY A 155 -39.26 11.30 31.94
CA GLY A 155 -40.07 12.22 31.11
C GLY A 155 -41.56 11.98 31.28
N SER A 156 -42.38 12.62 30.46
CA SER A 156 -43.84 12.63 30.63
C SER A 156 -44.59 12.64 29.30
N ILE A 157 -45.86 12.22 29.34
CA ILE A 157 -46.82 12.47 28.27
C ILE A 157 -47.76 13.62 28.66
N GLU A 158 -47.93 14.58 27.75
CA GLU A 158 -48.86 15.69 27.89
C GLU A 158 -49.90 15.63 26.77
N TYR A 159 -51.16 15.86 27.11
CA TYR A 159 -52.26 15.82 26.15
C TYR A 159 -53.37 16.81 26.50
N ARG A 160 -54.09 17.28 25.49
CA ARG A 160 -55.26 18.15 25.68
C ARG A 160 -56.37 17.83 24.71
N ALA A 161 -57.60 18.14 25.11
CA ALA A 161 -58.81 17.91 24.33
C ALA A 161 -59.46 19.24 23.92
N HIS A 162 -59.99 19.30 22.70
CA HIS A 162 -60.96 20.30 22.29
C HIS A 162 -62.37 19.77 22.58
N VAL A 163 -63.07 20.38 23.52
CA VAL A 163 -64.38 19.90 24.01
C VAL A 163 -65.50 20.81 23.52
N GLN A 164 -66.63 20.21 23.14
CA GLN A 164 -67.83 20.93 22.74
C GLN A 164 -68.18 22.04 23.74
N ASN A 165 -68.46 23.25 23.24
CA ASN A 165 -68.83 24.45 24.01
C ASN A 165 -67.79 24.92 25.04
N VAL A 166 -66.59 24.33 25.06
CA VAL A 166 -65.48 24.71 25.95
C VAL A 166 -64.26 25.15 25.14
N GLY A 167 -63.99 24.48 24.03
CA GLY A 167 -62.78 24.70 23.23
C GLY A 167 -61.59 23.87 23.74
N TRP A 168 -60.37 24.32 23.40
CA TRP A 168 -59.14 23.69 23.87
C TRP A 168 -58.95 23.89 25.37
N GLN A 169 -58.82 22.78 26.10
CA GLN A 169 -58.46 22.79 27.52
C GLN A 169 -56.95 22.90 27.73
N ALA A 170 -56.54 23.13 28.98
CA ALA A 170 -55.14 23.06 29.39
C ALA A 170 -54.56 21.64 29.13
N TRP A 171 -53.23 21.55 29.04
CA TRP A 171 -52.53 20.28 28.94
C TRP A 171 -52.67 19.50 30.24
N ALA A 172 -53.24 18.30 30.16
CA ALA A 172 -53.21 17.28 31.18
C ALA A 172 -51.91 16.48 31.05
N LYS A 173 -51.41 15.97 32.17
CA LYS A 173 -50.14 15.25 32.27
C LYS A 173 -50.32 13.89 32.95
N ASP A 174 -49.64 12.86 32.44
CA ASP A 174 -49.46 11.55 33.08
C ASP A 174 -50.63 11.06 33.97
N GLY A 175 -51.74 10.68 33.34
CA GLY A 175 -52.91 10.12 34.01
C GLY A 175 -53.95 11.15 34.46
N GLU A 176 -53.70 12.46 34.32
CA GLU A 176 -54.71 13.49 34.52
C GLU A 176 -55.84 13.44 33.46
N VAL A 177 -57.00 14.02 33.74
CA VAL A 177 -58.14 13.95 32.81
C VAL A 177 -58.08 15.08 31.79
N ALA A 178 -58.11 14.74 30.49
CA ALA A 178 -58.42 15.68 29.41
C ALA A 178 -59.84 15.43 28.90
N GLY A 179 -60.70 16.44 28.92
CA GLY A 179 -62.12 16.33 28.59
C GLY A 179 -63.05 16.66 29.76
N THR A 180 -64.26 16.10 29.74
CA THR A 180 -65.24 16.21 30.84
C THR A 180 -65.93 14.88 31.10
N SER A 181 -66.18 14.54 32.36
CA SER A 181 -67.04 13.40 32.74
C SER A 181 -68.32 13.92 33.39
N GLY A 182 -69.46 13.29 33.11
CA GLY A 182 -70.77 13.63 33.69
C GLY A 182 -71.43 14.91 33.16
N LYS A 183 -70.80 15.64 32.22
CA LYS A 183 -71.34 16.88 31.62
C LYS A 183 -71.98 16.69 30.26
N ALA A 184 -71.97 15.47 29.72
CA ALA A 184 -72.52 15.13 28.42
C ALA A 184 -71.92 15.90 27.21
N LEU A 185 -70.66 16.37 27.32
CA LEU A 185 -69.97 17.09 26.25
C LEU A 185 -69.02 16.15 25.49
N ARG A 186 -69.00 16.25 24.15
CA ARG A 186 -68.09 15.48 23.28
C ARG A 186 -66.70 16.09 23.21
N VAL A 187 -65.68 15.24 23.12
CA VAL A 187 -64.37 15.62 22.59
C VAL A 187 -64.45 15.64 21.06
N GLU A 188 -63.88 16.67 20.44
CA GLU A 188 -63.90 16.90 18.98
C GLU A 188 -62.51 16.80 18.35
N ALA A 189 -61.45 17.15 19.11
CA ALA A 189 -60.05 17.03 18.69
C ALA A 189 -59.10 16.80 19.88
N LEU A 190 -57.89 16.31 19.60
CA LEU A 190 -56.83 15.99 20.55
C LEU A 190 -55.48 16.55 20.09
N CYS A 191 -54.62 16.91 21.03
CA CYS A 191 -53.16 17.03 20.82
C CYS A 191 -52.44 16.21 21.90
N ILE A 192 -51.39 15.48 21.54
CA ILE A 192 -50.60 14.61 22.43
C ILE A 192 -49.11 14.80 22.12
N ARG A 193 -48.28 15.07 23.13
CA ARG A 193 -46.82 15.24 23.01
C ARG A 193 -46.06 14.57 24.14
N LEU A 194 -44.78 14.27 23.89
CA LEU A 194 -43.84 13.78 24.90
C LEU A 194 -42.96 14.92 25.41
N THR A 195 -42.54 14.86 26.67
CA THR A 195 -41.57 15.78 27.30
C THR A 195 -40.51 15.01 28.08
N GLY A 196 -39.38 15.63 28.39
CA GLY A 196 -38.27 14.97 29.10
C GLY A 196 -37.46 13.99 28.24
N ASP A 197 -36.82 12.98 28.85
CA ASP A 197 -35.89 12.10 28.12
C ASP A 197 -36.60 11.13 27.17
N VAL A 198 -37.83 10.72 27.47
CA VAL A 198 -38.64 9.87 26.58
C VAL A 198 -38.87 10.53 25.23
N ALA A 199 -39.07 11.85 25.18
CA ALA A 199 -39.21 12.61 23.93
C ALA A 199 -37.95 12.61 23.05
N LYS A 200 -36.77 12.26 23.62
CA LYS A 200 -35.51 12.11 22.88
C LYS A 200 -35.40 10.75 22.20
N ARG A 201 -36.09 9.73 22.72
CA ARG A 201 -35.99 8.33 22.28
C ARG A 201 -37.20 7.85 21.48
N TYR A 202 -38.36 8.49 21.64
CA TYR A 202 -39.60 8.10 21.02
C TYR A 202 -40.31 9.30 20.39
N ASP A 203 -41.03 9.05 19.31
CA ASP A 203 -42.12 9.88 18.81
C ASP A 203 -43.45 9.30 19.31
N ILE A 204 -44.44 10.15 19.57
CA ILE A 204 -45.81 9.69 19.83
C ILE A 204 -46.66 9.88 18.58
N ARG A 205 -47.25 8.79 18.10
CA ARG A 205 -48.22 8.82 17.00
C ARG A 205 -49.62 8.50 17.51
N TYR A 206 -50.62 9.17 16.94
CA TYR A 206 -52.01 8.96 17.31
C TYR A 206 -52.97 9.31 16.18
N ARG A 207 -54.15 8.71 16.22
CA ARG A 207 -55.26 9.01 15.32
C ARG A 207 -56.59 8.81 16.03
N VAL A 208 -57.65 9.38 15.47
CA VAL A 208 -58.99 9.36 16.10
C VAL A 208 -60.03 8.90 15.09
N HIS A 209 -61.06 8.22 15.58
CA HIS A 209 -62.24 7.89 14.80
C HIS A 209 -63.27 9.00 14.97
N VAL A 210 -63.50 9.79 13.93
CA VAL A 210 -64.43 10.93 13.93
C VAL A 210 -65.79 10.49 13.39
N GLN A 211 -66.85 10.95 14.03
CA GLN A 211 -68.23 10.75 13.58
C GLN A 211 -68.38 11.05 12.09
N ASN A 212 -68.95 10.11 11.34
CA ASN A 212 -69.22 10.18 9.90
C ASN A 212 -67.98 10.31 8.98
N GLU A 213 -66.78 10.47 9.53
CA GLU A 213 -65.54 10.60 8.75
C GLU A 213 -64.63 9.36 8.89
N GLY A 214 -64.80 8.56 9.96
CA GLY A 214 -63.99 7.36 10.20
C GLY A 214 -62.65 7.67 10.86
N TRP A 215 -61.67 6.78 10.72
CA TRP A 215 -60.32 7.00 11.24
C TRP A 215 -59.59 8.08 10.46
N THR A 216 -59.00 9.04 11.17
CA THR A 216 -58.06 9.99 10.58
C THR A 216 -56.72 9.32 10.23
N GLU A 217 -55.92 10.00 9.42
CA GLU A 217 -54.50 9.67 9.27
C GLU A 217 -53.77 9.74 10.62
N TRP A 218 -52.65 9.01 10.70
CA TRP A 218 -51.74 9.10 11.85
C TRP A 218 -51.04 10.45 11.86
N ILE A 219 -51.10 11.13 13.00
CA ILE A 219 -50.38 12.38 13.25
C ILE A 219 -49.40 12.19 14.42
N TYR A 220 -48.49 13.14 14.59
CA TYR A 220 -47.38 13.00 15.53
C TYR A 220 -47.29 14.20 16.49
N ASN A 221 -46.69 13.97 17.66
CA ASN A 221 -46.04 14.99 18.50
C ASN A 221 -46.70 16.40 18.54
N GLY A 222 -47.90 16.48 19.10
CA GLY A 222 -48.58 17.74 19.39
C GLY A 222 -49.46 18.29 18.27
N ASP A 223 -49.47 17.66 17.08
CA ASP A 223 -50.39 18.00 15.99
C ASP A 223 -51.87 17.78 16.38
N ILE A 224 -52.82 18.18 15.53
CA ILE A 224 -54.25 18.05 15.84
C ILE A 224 -54.81 16.76 15.23
N ALA A 225 -55.33 15.85 16.05
CA ALA A 225 -56.14 14.72 15.62
C ALA A 225 -57.62 15.02 15.85
N GLY A 226 -58.45 14.94 14.81
CA GLY A 226 -59.90 15.21 14.88
C GLY A 226 -60.29 16.52 14.18
N THR A 227 -61.38 17.14 14.62
CA THR A 227 -61.92 18.32 13.94
C THR A 227 -62.20 19.46 14.93
N VAL A 228 -61.84 20.68 14.53
CA VAL A 228 -62.16 21.90 15.28
C VAL A 228 -63.21 22.68 14.48
N GLY A 229 -64.31 23.07 15.12
CA GLY A 229 -65.36 23.89 14.51
C GLY A 229 -66.37 23.17 13.62
N LYS A 230 -66.21 21.86 13.37
CA LYS A 230 -67.18 21.04 12.61
C LYS A 230 -68.29 20.40 13.44
N ALA A 231 -68.22 20.53 14.77
CA ALA A 231 -69.17 19.92 15.70
C ALA A 231 -69.25 18.37 15.63
N LEU A 232 -68.20 17.69 15.16
CA LEU A 232 -68.14 16.22 15.07
C LEU A 232 -67.48 15.64 16.32
N ARG A 233 -68.05 14.57 16.87
CA ARG A 233 -67.47 13.84 18.03
C ARG A 233 -66.34 12.92 17.59
N ILE A 234 -65.35 12.76 18.46
CA ILE A 234 -64.48 11.59 18.46
C ILE A 234 -65.23 10.43 19.12
N GLU A 235 -65.14 9.25 18.52
CA GLU A 235 -65.75 8.00 19.01
C GLU A 235 -64.71 7.01 19.53
N ALA A 236 -63.48 7.08 19.03
CA ALA A 236 -62.35 6.26 19.48
C ALA A 236 -60.99 6.92 19.20
N VAL A 237 -59.93 6.45 19.87
CA VAL A 237 -58.53 6.87 19.68
C VAL A 237 -57.60 5.66 19.66
N GLU A 238 -56.51 5.76 18.90
CA GLU A 238 -55.34 4.90 18.99
C GLU A 238 -54.10 5.78 19.21
N VAL A 239 -53.21 5.34 20.12
CA VAL A 239 -52.00 6.05 20.54
C VAL A 239 -50.86 5.04 20.70
N GLU A 240 -49.66 5.37 20.20
CA GLU A 240 -48.50 4.47 20.27
C GLU A 240 -47.18 5.28 20.35
N LEU A 241 -46.22 4.78 21.12
CA LEU A 241 -44.83 5.26 21.08
C LEU A 241 -44.06 4.53 19.98
N VAL A 242 -43.46 5.29 19.07
CA VAL A 242 -42.57 4.77 18.03
C VAL A 242 -41.14 5.14 18.41
N GLN A 243 -40.25 4.17 18.51
CA GLN A 243 -38.83 4.44 18.80
C GLN A 243 -38.24 5.30 17.67
N LYS A 244 -37.58 6.40 18.03
CA LYS A 244 -36.85 7.22 17.06
C LYS A 244 -35.75 6.38 16.43
N GLN A 245 -35.67 6.38 15.11
CA GLN A 245 -34.55 5.76 14.41
C GLN A 245 -33.29 6.54 14.76
N GLU A 246 -32.26 5.84 15.23
CA GLU A 246 -30.95 6.45 15.47
C GLU A 246 -30.44 7.12 14.19
N ALA A 247 -29.71 8.22 14.36
CA ALA A 247 -29.08 8.89 13.24
C ALA A 247 -28.13 7.89 12.54
N SER A 248 -28.24 7.80 11.23
CA SER A 248 -27.44 6.93 10.37
C SER A 248 -26.84 7.73 9.23
N VAL A 249 -25.79 7.19 8.62
CA VAL A 249 -25.23 7.75 7.39
C VAL A 249 -25.55 6.78 6.27
N THR A 250 -26.05 7.33 5.17
CA THR A 250 -26.18 6.60 3.90
C THR A 250 -25.22 7.21 2.90
N GLY A 251 -24.87 6.48 1.85
CA GLY A 251 -24.01 7.04 0.81
C GLY A 251 -23.94 6.20 -0.45
N THR A 252 -23.31 6.77 -1.47
CA THR A 252 -22.95 6.06 -2.72
C THR A 252 -21.53 6.42 -3.15
N ALA A 253 -20.86 5.48 -3.81
CA ALA A 253 -19.52 5.65 -4.36
C ALA A 253 -19.53 5.54 -5.88
N HIS A 254 -18.80 6.43 -6.57
CA HIS A 254 -18.44 6.29 -7.96
C HIS A 254 -17.10 5.54 -8.08
N VAL A 255 -17.15 4.30 -8.56
CA VAL A 255 -16.01 3.40 -8.67
C VAL A 255 -15.56 3.30 -10.12
N GLN A 256 -14.25 3.31 -10.35
CA GLN A 256 -13.67 3.11 -11.67
C GLN A 256 -14.30 1.93 -12.42
N ASP A 257 -14.72 2.18 -13.66
CA ASP A 257 -15.37 1.25 -14.59
C ASP A 257 -16.76 0.74 -14.16
N TYR A 258 -17.20 1.00 -12.92
CA TYR A 258 -18.49 0.55 -12.39
C TYR A 258 -19.51 1.67 -12.24
N GLY A 259 -19.06 2.93 -12.22
CA GLY A 259 -19.93 4.08 -12.04
C GLY A 259 -20.45 4.18 -10.60
N TRP A 260 -21.60 4.82 -10.43
CA TRP A 260 -22.27 4.96 -9.14
C TRP A 260 -22.82 3.63 -8.65
N THR A 261 -22.44 3.26 -7.43
CA THR A 261 -22.91 2.06 -6.71
C THR A 261 -24.27 2.30 -6.05
N LYS A 262 -24.95 1.21 -5.65
CA LYS A 262 -26.22 1.30 -4.90
C LYS A 262 -25.99 1.94 -3.53
N THR A 263 -27.02 2.63 -3.02
CA THR A 263 -27.00 3.23 -1.68
C THR A 263 -26.86 2.17 -0.60
N ASP A 264 -25.89 2.37 0.29
CA ASP A 264 -25.66 1.52 1.47
C ASP A 264 -26.10 2.27 2.74
N ARG A 265 -26.84 1.59 3.63
CA ARG A 265 -27.27 2.14 4.93
C ARG A 265 -26.21 1.81 5.97
N ASP A 266 -25.82 2.79 6.77
CA ASP A 266 -24.69 2.74 7.71
C ASP A 266 -23.32 2.56 7.04
N VAL A 267 -23.25 2.80 5.72
CA VAL A 267 -22.04 2.78 4.87
C VAL A 267 -21.08 1.67 5.31
N ALA A 268 -21.61 0.46 5.44
CA ALA A 268 -20.83 -0.69 5.85
C ALA A 268 -19.68 -0.92 4.89
N GLN A 269 -19.85 -0.59 3.60
CA GLN A 269 -18.73 -0.39 2.67
C GLN A 269 -19.13 0.46 1.45
N LEU A 270 -18.60 1.68 1.35
CA LEU A 270 -18.66 2.47 0.12
C LEU A 270 -17.47 2.14 -0.78
N GLY A 271 -17.71 1.59 -1.97
CA GLY A 271 -16.67 1.18 -2.92
C GLY A 271 -16.40 -0.32 -2.91
N VAL A 272 -15.23 -0.75 -3.40
CA VAL A 272 -14.91 -2.18 -3.57
C VAL A 272 -13.49 -2.49 -3.12
N THR A 273 -13.33 -3.60 -2.40
CA THR A 273 -12.02 -4.11 -1.96
C THR A 273 -11.58 -5.29 -2.83
N GLY A 274 -10.27 -5.53 -2.94
CA GLY A 274 -9.70 -6.71 -3.62
C GLY A 274 -9.87 -6.76 -5.15
N LYS A 275 -10.46 -5.75 -5.77
CA LYS A 275 -10.66 -5.66 -7.24
C LYS A 275 -9.66 -4.72 -7.93
N GLY A 276 -8.82 -4.03 -7.17
CA GLY A 276 -7.86 -3.07 -7.71
C GLY A 276 -8.49 -1.84 -8.38
N LYS A 277 -9.74 -1.50 -8.02
CA LYS A 277 -10.47 -0.36 -8.57
C LYS A 277 -10.36 0.84 -7.64
N ARG A 278 -10.18 2.04 -8.20
CA ARG A 278 -10.16 3.30 -7.43
C ARG A 278 -11.58 3.81 -7.17
N LEU A 279 -11.75 4.43 -6.01
CA LEU A 279 -12.82 5.38 -5.76
C LEU A 279 -12.50 6.70 -6.48
N GLU A 280 -13.46 7.26 -7.21
CA GLU A 280 -13.30 8.53 -7.94
C GLU A 280 -14.14 9.67 -7.36
N ALA A 281 -15.33 9.34 -6.86
CA ALA A 281 -16.21 10.26 -6.14
C ALA A 281 -17.08 9.51 -5.13
N PHE A 282 -17.67 10.23 -4.17
CA PHE A 282 -18.66 9.71 -3.24
C PHE A 282 -19.60 10.80 -2.76
N ASN A 283 -20.77 10.39 -2.25
CA ASN A 283 -21.65 11.23 -1.45
C ASN A 283 -22.08 10.49 -0.19
N LEU A 284 -22.34 11.25 0.86
CA LEU A 284 -22.86 10.82 2.15
C LEU A 284 -24.07 11.70 2.50
N GLN A 285 -25.07 11.11 3.13
CA GLN A 285 -26.31 11.76 3.53
C GLN A 285 -26.69 11.29 4.93
N LEU A 286 -26.98 12.25 5.81
CA LEU A 286 -27.54 11.95 7.13
C LEU A 286 -29.00 11.48 6.99
N ALA A 287 -29.38 10.43 7.71
CA ALA A 287 -30.72 9.82 7.67
C ALA A 287 -31.21 9.39 9.07
N GLY A 288 -32.51 9.19 9.25
CA GLY A 288 -33.15 8.77 10.52
C GLY A 288 -34.00 9.88 11.16
N THR A 289 -34.86 9.54 12.13
CA THR A 289 -35.85 10.49 12.69
C THR A 289 -35.28 11.44 13.75
N MET A 290 -34.07 11.18 14.25
CA MET A 290 -33.26 12.18 14.97
C MET A 290 -32.57 13.19 14.04
N ASN A 291 -32.84 13.12 12.74
CA ASN A 291 -32.47 14.11 11.74
C ASN A 291 -33.70 14.62 11.00
N PRO A 292 -34.38 15.67 11.46
CA PRO A 292 -35.11 16.51 10.54
C PRO A 292 -34.16 17.57 10.01
N ASP A 293 -34.13 17.75 8.68
CA ASP A 293 -33.48 18.88 7.98
C ASP A 293 -33.82 20.27 8.57
N ALA A 294 -34.82 20.32 9.47
CA ALA A 294 -35.30 21.46 10.22
C ALA A 294 -34.43 21.91 11.41
N ASP A 295 -33.42 21.16 11.87
CA ASP A 295 -32.58 21.56 13.02
C ASP A 295 -31.16 22.05 12.66
N GLY A 296 -30.80 22.04 11.38
CA GLY A 296 -29.49 22.49 10.88
C GLY A 296 -28.35 21.50 11.10
N SER A 297 -28.66 20.22 11.33
CA SER A 297 -27.68 19.13 11.39
C SER A 297 -27.23 18.66 10.00
N HIS A 298 -25.92 18.50 9.81
CA HIS A 298 -25.36 18.08 8.53
C HIS A 298 -24.21 17.07 8.71
N ILE A 299 -24.03 16.20 7.71
CA ILE A 299 -22.75 15.51 7.49
C ILE A 299 -21.97 16.23 6.39
N GLU A 300 -20.76 16.67 6.72
CA GLU A 300 -19.88 17.42 5.83
C GLU A 300 -18.63 16.61 5.52
N TYR A 301 -18.18 16.62 4.26
CA TYR A 301 -17.06 15.80 3.83
C TYR A 301 -16.31 16.40 2.64
N CYS A 302 -15.05 16.02 2.49
CA CYS A 302 -14.22 16.39 1.34
C CYS A 302 -13.24 15.28 0.97
N ALA A 303 -12.71 15.37 -0.25
CA ALA A 303 -11.76 14.41 -0.80
C ALA A 303 -10.43 15.10 -1.16
N HIS A 304 -9.32 14.41 -0.93
CA HIS A 304 -8.03 14.69 -1.54
C HIS A 304 -7.92 13.88 -2.84
N VAL A 305 -7.96 14.57 -3.98
CA VAL A 305 -8.01 13.94 -5.31
C VAL A 305 -6.65 14.05 -6.00
N GLN A 306 -6.26 12.99 -6.71
CA GLN A 306 -5.05 12.97 -7.54
C GLN A 306 -4.93 14.22 -8.41
N ASN A 307 -3.75 14.87 -8.36
CA ASN A 307 -3.41 16.07 -9.13
C ASN A 307 -4.31 17.30 -8.87
N VAL A 308 -5.18 17.24 -7.85
CA VAL A 308 -6.07 18.35 -7.46
C VAL A 308 -5.78 18.76 -6.01
N GLY A 309 -5.52 17.80 -5.13
CA GLY A 309 -5.37 18.04 -3.70
C GLY A 309 -6.71 18.02 -2.98
N TRP A 310 -6.77 18.67 -1.81
CA TRP A 310 -7.99 18.81 -1.02
C TRP A 310 -9.01 19.70 -1.72
N GLN A 311 -10.22 19.19 -1.91
CA GLN A 311 -11.38 19.97 -2.34
C GLN A 311 -12.09 20.62 -1.14
N SER A 312 -12.95 21.61 -1.40
CA SER A 312 -13.85 22.18 -0.38
C SER A 312 -14.80 21.13 0.20
N TYR A 313 -15.27 21.37 1.42
CA TYR A 313 -16.33 20.56 2.01
C TYR A 313 -17.62 20.69 1.21
N VAL A 314 -18.29 19.57 1.06
CA VAL A 314 -19.67 19.46 0.61
C VAL A 314 -20.49 18.83 1.74
N ALA A 315 -21.81 18.94 1.67
CA ALA A 315 -22.72 18.39 2.67
C ALA A 315 -23.83 17.56 1.99
N ASP A 316 -24.39 16.60 2.72
CA ASP A 316 -25.69 15.96 2.46
C ASP A 316 -26.02 15.70 0.98
N GLY A 317 -25.57 14.54 0.48
CA GLY A 317 -25.83 14.06 -0.88
C GLY A 317 -24.99 14.73 -1.98
N ALA A 318 -24.32 15.84 -1.72
CA ALA A 318 -23.44 16.48 -2.70
C ALA A 318 -22.15 15.67 -2.98
N ASN A 319 -21.65 15.70 -4.21
CA ASN A 319 -20.52 14.85 -4.59
C ASN A 319 -19.16 15.43 -4.14
N ALA A 320 -18.40 14.64 -3.39
CA ALA A 320 -16.96 14.84 -3.18
C ALA A 320 -16.16 13.98 -4.17
N GLY A 321 -15.04 14.48 -4.68
CA GLY A 321 -14.23 13.82 -5.71
C GLY A 321 -14.50 14.32 -7.13
N THR A 322 -14.31 13.45 -8.12
CA THR A 322 -14.56 13.76 -9.54
C THR A 322 -15.18 12.58 -10.28
N THR A 323 -16.14 12.86 -11.15
CA THR A 323 -16.72 11.87 -12.07
C THR A 323 -16.24 12.14 -13.50
N GLY A 324 -15.93 11.10 -14.27
CA GLY A 324 -15.55 11.21 -15.69
C GLY A 324 -14.14 11.76 -15.97
N LYS A 325 -13.37 12.14 -14.92
CA LYS A 325 -11.99 12.65 -15.07
C LYS A 325 -10.90 11.59 -14.89
N SER A 326 -11.29 10.36 -14.55
CA SER A 326 -10.37 9.26 -14.25
C SER A 326 -9.35 9.55 -13.14
N LEU A 327 -9.71 10.42 -12.18
CA LEU A 327 -8.86 10.76 -11.04
C LEU A 327 -9.29 9.96 -9.81
N ARG A 328 -8.32 9.41 -9.09
CA ARG A 328 -8.56 8.69 -7.82
C ARG A 328 -8.71 9.66 -6.65
N VAL A 329 -9.53 9.28 -5.68
CA VAL A 329 -9.46 9.76 -4.31
C VAL A 329 -8.26 9.09 -3.61
N GLU A 330 -7.49 9.86 -2.84
CA GLU A 330 -6.31 9.39 -2.09
C GLU A 330 -6.48 9.50 -0.58
N ALA A 331 -7.28 10.46 -0.12
CA ALA A 331 -7.67 10.62 1.28
C ALA A 331 -9.03 11.33 1.40
N VAL A 332 -9.67 11.24 2.57
CA VAL A 332 -10.95 11.89 2.88
C VAL A 332 -10.94 12.53 4.26
N LYS A 333 -11.82 13.50 4.46
CA LYS A 333 -12.23 14.01 5.76
C LYS A 333 -13.75 14.06 5.83
N ILE A 334 -14.30 13.75 7.00
CA ILE A 334 -15.72 13.72 7.30
C ILE A 334 -15.92 14.32 8.69
N ARG A 335 -16.91 15.19 8.85
CA ARG A 335 -17.30 15.81 10.12
C ARG A 335 -18.80 15.99 10.19
N LEU A 336 -19.30 16.23 11.40
CA LEU A 336 -20.68 16.60 11.64
C LEU A 336 -20.77 18.09 11.98
N SER A 337 -21.84 18.75 11.57
CA SER A 337 -22.16 20.12 11.98
C SER A 337 -23.61 20.24 12.44
N GLY A 338 -23.95 21.30 13.16
CA GLY A 338 -25.27 21.49 13.79
C GLY A 338 -25.48 20.67 15.08
N PRO A 339 -26.73 20.57 15.56
CA PRO A 339 -27.07 19.87 16.79
C PRO A 339 -26.61 18.40 16.86
N ILE A 340 -26.53 17.69 15.73
CA ILE A 340 -26.09 16.29 15.68
C ILE A 340 -24.65 16.09 16.18
N ALA A 341 -23.75 17.06 15.97
CA ALA A 341 -22.34 16.98 16.39
C ALA A 341 -22.14 16.99 17.91
N GLN A 342 -23.17 17.41 18.67
CA GLN A 342 -23.19 17.36 20.13
C GLN A 342 -23.63 15.98 20.65
N LYS A 343 -24.28 15.17 19.80
CA LYS A 343 -24.85 13.87 20.17
C LYS A 343 -24.05 12.70 19.62
N TYR A 344 -23.34 12.91 18.51
CA TYR A 344 -22.61 11.88 17.80
C TYR A 344 -21.20 12.34 17.42
N ASP A 345 -20.31 11.36 17.33
CA ASP A 345 -19.05 11.44 16.61
C ASP A 345 -19.17 10.65 15.31
N VAL A 346 -18.52 11.11 14.25
CA VAL A 346 -18.38 10.34 13.00
C VAL A 346 -17.04 9.63 12.97
N TRP A 347 -17.10 8.30 12.88
CA TRP A 347 -15.95 7.43 12.72
C TRP A 347 -15.90 6.90 11.29
N TYR A 348 -14.73 6.97 10.66
CA TYR A 348 -14.55 6.51 9.29
C TYR A 348 -13.15 5.99 9.04
N ARG A 349 -13.02 5.07 8.08
CA ARG A 349 -11.72 4.57 7.62
C ARG A 349 -11.77 4.24 6.14
N VAL A 350 -10.59 4.10 5.54
CA VAL A 350 -10.45 3.83 4.12
C VAL A 350 -9.56 2.62 3.85
N HIS A 351 -9.90 1.90 2.79
CA HIS A 351 -9.10 0.82 2.24
C HIS A 351 -8.17 1.39 1.17
N VAL A 352 -6.86 1.43 1.45
CA VAL A 352 -5.85 2.02 0.57
C VAL A 352 -5.11 0.92 -0.21
N GLN A 353 -4.84 1.17 -1.48
CA GLN A 353 -4.03 0.30 -2.33
C GLN A 353 -2.76 -0.18 -1.62
N ASN A 354 -2.51 -1.49 -1.62
CA ASN A 354 -1.36 -2.21 -1.00
C ASN A 354 -1.36 -2.26 0.54
N TYR A 355 -2.15 -1.44 1.23
CA TYR A 355 -2.23 -1.45 2.69
C TYR A 355 -3.49 -2.17 3.18
N GLY A 356 -4.61 -1.99 2.48
CA GLY A 356 -5.91 -2.42 2.96
C GLY A 356 -6.54 -1.38 3.89
N TRP A 357 -7.39 -1.82 4.82
CA TRP A 357 -8.04 -0.95 5.80
C TRP A 357 -7.03 -0.32 6.75
N LEU A 358 -6.92 1.01 6.72
CA LEU A 358 -6.21 1.79 7.75
C LEU A 358 -7.05 1.91 9.02
N ALA A 359 -6.47 2.46 10.09
CA ALA A 359 -7.19 2.68 11.35
C ALA A 359 -8.36 3.67 11.17
N TRP A 360 -9.27 3.67 12.14
CA TRP A 360 -10.38 4.62 12.19
C TRP A 360 -9.91 6.06 12.45
N ALA A 361 -10.35 6.98 11.60
CA ALA A 361 -10.36 8.42 11.83
C ALA A 361 -11.65 8.83 12.55
N LYS A 362 -11.56 9.89 13.34
CA LYS A 362 -12.67 10.54 14.04
C LYS A 362 -12.75 11.99 13.57
N ASP A 363 -13.95 12.53 13.37
CA ASP A 363 -14.26 13.96 13.27
C ASP A 363 -13.15 14.84 12.65
N ASP A 364 -13.23 15.08 11.34
CA ASP A 364 -12.27 15.89 10.56
C ASP A 364 -10.84 15.33 10.42
N ALA A 365 -10.46 14.28 11.15
CA ALA A 365 -9.15 13.67 11.01
C ALA A 365 -8.97 13.00 9.64
N VAL A 366 -7.80 13.16 9.01
CA VAL A 366 -7.55 12.58 7.68
C VAL A 366 -7.59 11.05 7.73
N ALA A 367 -8.33 10.44 6.80
CA ALA A 367 -8.27 9.01 6.50
C ALA A 367 -7.71 8.78 5.09
N GLY A 368 -6.65 7.99 4.96
CA GLY A 368 -6.00 7.68 3.67
C GLY A 368 -4.56 8.15 3.57
N THR A 369 -4.09 8.45 2.35
CA THR A 369 -2.70 8.86 2.14
C THR A 369 -2.58 10.13 1.31
N THR A 370 -1.53 10.91 1.57
CA THR A 370 -1.19 12.07 0.75
C THR A 370 0.23 11.95 0.20
N LYS A 371 0.47 12.45 -1.02
CA LYS A 371 1.78 12.46 -1.71
C LYS A 371 2.37 11.07 -2.04
N LEU A 372 1.67 9.98 -1.75
CA LEU A 372 2.10 8.61 -2.08
C LEU A 372 1.55 8.10 -3.42
N GLY A 373 0.55 8.79 -3.98
CA GLY A 373 -0.06 8.38 -5.23
C GLY A 373 -0.94 7.13 -5.13
N LEU A 374 -1.35 6.74 -3.91
CA LEU A 374 -2.13 5.53 -3.67
C LEU A 374 -3.62 5.85 -3.67
N ARG A 375 -4.40 5.00 -4.37
CA ARG A 375 -5.87 5.13 -4.41
C ARG A 375 -6.52 4.63 -3.13
N VAL A 376 -7.58 5.30 -2.71
CA VAL A 376 -8.65 4.73 -1.90
C VAL A 376 -9.48 3.83 -2.81
N GLU A 377 -9.80 2.63 -2.32
CA GLU A 377 -10.61 1.62 -3.03
C GLU A 377 -12.01 1.48 -2.41
N ALA A 378 -12.10 1.65 -1.09
CA ALA A 378 -13.35 1.65 -0.34
C ALA A 378 -13.25 2.49 0.94
N MET A 379 -14.40 2.82 1.55
CA MET A 379 -14.49 3.45 2.87
C MET A 379 -15.60 2.83 3.72
N GLN A 380 -15.49 2.99 5.04
CA GLN A 380 -16.58 2.72 5.99
C GLN A 380 -16.84 3.99 6.79
N VAL A 381 -18.10 4.27 7.09
CA VAL A 381 -18.51 5.46 7.84
C VAL A 381 -19.62 5.06 8.81
N VAL A 382 -19.48 5.39 10.08
CA VAL A 382 -20.48 5.07 11.11
C VAL A 382 -20.61 6.21 12.10
N LEU A 383 -21.84 6.44 12.56
CA LEU A 383 -22.11 7.34 13.68
C LEU A 383 -22.07 6.56 14.98
N ARG A 384 -21.41 7.13 15.99
CA ARG A 384 -21.39 6.60 17.35
C ARG A 384 -21.85 7.71 18.27
N ALA A 385 -22.56 7.37 19.35
CA ALA A 385 -22.89 8.35 20.37
C ALA A 385 -21.62 9.10 20.81
N LYS A 386 -21.79 10.38 21.18
CA LYS A 386 -20.68 11.27 21.53
C LYS A 386 -19.74 10.59 22.53
N ASP A 387 -18.45 10.70 22.28
CA ASP A 387 -17.35 10.19 23.10
C ASP A 387 -17.30 8.66 23.23
N VAL A 388 -18.11 7.93 22.46
CA VAL A 388 -17.97 6.48 22.30
C VAL A 388 -16.84 6.20 21.32
N GLY A 389 -15.92 5.31 21.72
CA GLY A 389 -14.77 4.90 20.93
C GLY A 389 -15.13 4.26 19.58
N ALA A 390 -14.10 4.18 18.73
CA ALA A 390 -14.18 3.58 17.41
C ALA A 390 -14.80 2.17 17.44
N PRO A 391 -15.42 1.71 16.34
CA PRO A 391 -15.81 0.31 16.20
C PRO A 391 -14.60 -0.61 16.40
N SER A 392 -14.83 -1.79 17.00
CA SER A 392 -13.80 -2.81 17.10
C SER A 392 -13.35 -3.24 15.71
N ALA A 393 -12.05 -3.20 15.45
CA ALA A 393 -11.47 -3.69 14.22
C ALA A 393 -10.11 -4.35 14.48
N ASN A 394 -9.82 -5.43 13.75
CA ASN A 394 -8.51 -6.08 13.76
C ASN A 394 -7.56 -5.32 12.83
N ASP A 395 -7.28 -4.07 13.18
CA ASP A 395 -6.52 -3.15 12.34
C ASP A 395 -5.05 -3.56 12.29
N LYS A 396 -4.58 -3.93 11.09
CA LYS A 396 -3.17 -4.17 10.81
C LYS A 396 -2.32 -2.90 10.97
N TRP A 397 -2.92 -1.74 10.74
CA TRP A 397 -2.27 -0.44 10.72
C TRP A 397 -2.77 0.42 11.86
N SER A 398 -1.86 1.07 12.57
CA SER A 398 -2.12 1.86 13.78
C SER A 398 -2.56 3.29 13.53
N VAL A 399 -2.45 3.80 12.30
CA VAL A 399 -2.81 5.19 11.97
C VAL A 399 -3.89 5.24 10.87
N PRO A 400 -4.79 6.24 10.92
CA PRO A 400 -5.82 6.40 9.90
C PRO A 400 -5.27 7.03 8.62
N SER A 401 -4.13 7.73 8.72
CA SER A 401 -3.48 8.35 7.57
C SER A 401 -1.98 8.52 7.74
N PHE A 402 -1.30 8.65 6.61
CA PHE A 402 0.13 8.96 6.53
C PHE A 402 0.49 9.61 5.19
N SER A 403 1.61 10.32 5.15
CA SER A 403 2.11 11.04 3.97
C SER A 403 3.46 10.49 3.50
N ALA A 404 3.91 10.86 2.29
CA ALA A 404 5.24 10.45 1.82
C ALA A 404 6.37 10.78 2.81
N ALA A 405 7.18 9.77 3.15
CA ALA A 405 8.38 9.94 3.96
C ALA A 405 9.56 10.47 3.13
N THR A 406 10.47 11.18 3.78
CA THR A 406 11.69 11.73 3.18
C THR A 406 12.91 11.18 3.90
N VAL A 407 13.89 10.70 3.14
CA VAL A 407 15.25 10.49 3.66
C VAL A 407 16.17 11.62 3.19
N SER A 408 17.00 12.10 4.10
CA SER A 408 18.10 13.03 3.82
C SER A 408 19.43 12.37 4.16
N TYR A 409 20.42 12.49 3.30
CA TYR A 409 21.72 11.85 3.46
C TYR A 409 22.86 12.68 2.88
N ALA A 410 24.05 12.49 3.43
CA ALA A 410 25.28 13.11 2.97
C ALA A 410 26.45 12.12 3.04
N THR A 411 27.45 12.34 2.20
CA THR A 411 28.68 11.54 2.17
C THR A 411 29.92 12.39 2.40
N HIS A 412 30.89 11.84 3.13
CA HIS A 412 32.23 12.38 3.26
C HIS A 412 33.10 11.79 2.16
N VAL A 413 33.55 12.62 1.22
CA VAL A 413 34.30 12.21 0.03
C VAL A 413 35.78 12.55 0.20
N GLN A 414 36.66 11.64 -0.23
CA GLN A 414 38.11 11.84 -0.23
C GLN A 414 38.50 13.19 -0.84
N ASN A 415 39.40 13.91 -0.17
CA ASN A 415 39.93 15.21 -0.59
C ASN A 415 38.87 16.32 -0.77
N VAL A 416 37.62 16.09 -0.37
CA VAL A 416 36.51 17.04 -0.47
C VAL A 416 35.88 17.29 0.91
N GLY A 417 35.74 16.24 1.71
CA GLY A 417 35.06 16.29 3.00
C GLY A 417 33.56 16.02 2.89
N TRP A 418 32.80 16.50 3.88
CA TRP A 418 31.34 16.37 3.88
C TRP A 418 30.71 17.20 2.77
N GLN A 419 29.92 16.55 1.92
CA GLN A 419 29.10 17.22 0.94
C GLN A 419 27.76 17.70 1.53
N ALA A 420 27.06 18.55 0.78
CA ALA A 420 25.72 19.02 1.13
C ALA A 420 24.73 17.84 1.27
N TRP A 421 23.77 18.00 2.19
CA TRP A 421 22.66 17.06 2.34
C TRP A 421 21.85 16.95 1.06
N GLN A 422 21.56 15.72 0.68
CA GLN A 422 20.71 15.34 -0.45
C GLN A 422 19.46 14.65 0.07
N SER A 423 18.39 14.66 -0.72
CA SER A 423 17.11 14.05 -0.34
C SER A 423 16.59 13.15 -1.45
N ASN A 424 15.86 12.09 -1.07
CA ASN A 424 15.10 11.16 -1.93
C ASN A 424 15.57 11.08 -3.40
N GLY A 425 16.53 10.20 -3.69
CA GLY A 425 16.98 9.85 -5.03
C GLY A 425 18.06 10.77 -5.59
N ALA A 426 18.37 11.89 -4.94
CA ALA A 426 19.44 12.79 -5.38
C ALA A 426 20.85 12.22 -5.12
N LEU A 427 21.77 12.40 -6.05
CA LEU A 427 23.13 11.86 -5.95
C LEU A 427 23.90 12.49 -4.78
N SER A 428 24.47 11.67 -3.89
CA SER A 428 25.47 12.07 -2.89
C SER A 428 26.79 11.36 -3.16
N GLY A 429 27.89 12.09 -3.30
CA GLY A 429 29.22 11.58 -3.68
C GLY A 429 29.73 12.20 -4.98
N THR A 430 30.55 11.44 -5.71
CA THR A 430 31.04 11.81 -7.05
C THR A 430 31.07 10.60 -7.97
N THR A 431 30.70 10.77 -9.23
CA THR A 431 30.80 9.71 -10.25
C THR A 431 31.92 10.02 -11.23
N GLY A 432 32.76 9.03 -11.55
CA GLY A 432 33.78 9.14 -12.60
C GLY A 432 35.00 9.99 -12.24
N LYS A 433 35.09 10.49 -11.00
CA LYS A 433 36.24 11.27 -10.51
C LYS A 433 37.28 10.44 -9.76
N GLY A 434 36.99 9.17 -9.52
CA GLY A 434 37.92 8.29 -8.82
C GLY A 434 38.02 8.53 -7.30
N LEU A 435 37.12 9.33 -6.71
CA LEU A 435 37.16 9.68 -5.29
C LEU A 435 36.30 8.73 -4.46
N ARG A 436 36.87 8.13 -3.41
CA ARG A 436 36.13 7.24 -2.48
C ARG A 436 35.21 8.05 -1.56
N ILE A 437 34.07 7.47 -1.21
CA ILE A 437 33.36 7.80 0.02
C ILE A 437 34.11 7.17 1.20
N GLU A 438 34.24 7.92 2.29
CA GLU A 438 34.91 7.49 3.53
C GLU A 438 33.92 7.35 4.69
N ALA A 439 32.83 8.12 4.68
CA ALA A 439 31.73 8.02 5.64
C ALA A 439 30.40 8.51 5.04
N LEU A 440 29.29 8.15 5.67
CA LEU A 440 27.95 8.65 5.36
C LEU A 440 27.13 8.90 6.63
N LYS A 441 26.13 9.77 6.52
CA LYS A 441 25.08 9.98 7.52
C LYS A 441 23.73 10.13 6.84
N ALA A 442 22.67 9.66 7.48
CA ALA A 442 21.32 9.71 6.97
C ALA A 442 20.30 9.97 8.10
N THR A 443 19.21 10.66 7.80
CA THR A 443 18.06 10.89 8.68
C THR A 443 16.77 10.64 7.89
N VAL A 444 15.70 10.24 8.55
CA VAL A 444 14.40 10.02 7.90
C VAL A 444 13.28 10.74 8.65
N LYS A 445 12.29 11.24 7.90
CA LYS A 445 11.13 11.95 8.46
C LYS A 445 9.83 11.54 7.75
N SER A 446 8.77 11.36 8.52
CA SER A 446 7.39 11.21 8.03
C SER A 446 6.43 11.83 9.05
N ASP A 447 5.34 12.41 8.57
CA ASP A 447 4.34 12.99 9.45
C ASP A 447 3.45 11.86 10.01
N GLY A 448 3.31 11.81 11.34
CA GLY A 448 2.42 10.86 12.01
C GLY A 448 2.91 9.41 12.08
N ILE A 449 4.08 9.08 11.50
CA ILE A 449 4.68 7.74 11.59
C ILE A 449 5.95 7.77 12.43
N THR A 450 5.97 6.97 13.49
CA THR A 450 7.13 6.82 14.38
C THR A 450 8.21 5.93 13.77
N GLY A 451 9.45 6.09 14.20
CA GLY A 451 10.59 5.31 13.71
C GLY A 451 11.73 6.16 13.19
N GLY A 452 12.74 5.51 12.61
CA GLY A 452 13.95 6.16 12.10
C GLY A 452 14.63 5.32 11.04
N ILE A 453 15.92 5.57 10.84
CA ILE A 453 16.80 4.88 9.90
C ILE A 453 18.01 4.31 10.64
N SER A 454 18.40 3.10 10.26
CA SER A 454 19.60 2.43 10.76
C SER A 454 20.47 2.02 9.59
N TYR A 455 21.77 2.28 9.69
CA TYR A 455 22.71 2.00 8.60
C TYR A 455 24.10 1.63 9.08
N SER A 456 24.79 0.83 8.28
CA SER A 456 26.17 0.40 8.52
C SER A 456 26.96 0.42 7.22
N THR A 457 28.27 0.64 7.31
CA THR A 457 29.19 0.62 6.18
C THR A 457 30.22 -0.49 6.33
N HIS A 458 30.61 -1.10 5.21
CA HIS A 458 31.78 -1.96 5.10
C HIS A 458 32.99 -1.09 4.75
N VAL A 459 33.97 -1.03 5.63
CA VAL A 459 35.14 -0.15 5.51
C VAL A 459 36.40 -0.97 5.27
N GLU A 460 37.27 -0.48 4.39
CA GLU A 460 38.57 -1.10 4.12
C GLU A 460 39.34 -1.44 5.39
N GLY A 461 39.75 -2.70 5.51
CA GLY A 461 40.55 -3.21 6.63
C GLY A 461 39.79 -3.30 7.96
N LYS A 462 38.51 -2.90 8.02
CA LYS A 462 37.67 -2.99 9.22
C LYS A 462 36.48 -3.93 9.03
N GLY A 463 36.02 -4.12 7.79
CA GLY A 463 34.80 -4.88 7.51
C GLY A 463 33.53 -4.09 7.87
N TRP A 464 32.47 -4.81 8.22
CA TRP A 464 31.21 -4.20 8.63
C TRP A 464 31.35 -3.49 9.99
N THR A 465 31.02 -2.21 9.99
CA THR A 465 30.90 -1.41 11.20
C THR A 465 29.56 -1.66 11.91
N ALA A 466 29.47 -1.31 13.19
CA ALA A 466 28.19 -1.35 13.91
C ALA A 466 27.15 -0.44 13.22
N ALA A 467 25.89 -0.86 13.26
CA ALA A 467 24.81 -0.05 12.73
C ALA A 467 24.60 1.17 13.62
N VAL A 468 24.43 2.33 12.98
CA VAL A 468 24.18 3.61 13.65
C VAL A 468 22.77 4.11 13.33
N ALA A 469 22.26 5.02 14.14
CA ALA A 469 20.93 5.63 13.99
C ALA A 469 21.01 6.99 13.26
N ASP A 470 19.84 7.61 13.08
CA ASP A 470 19.65 8.93 12.49
C ASP A 470 20.76 9.93 12.83
N GLY A 471 21.34 10.50 11.76
CA GLY A 471 22.31 11.60 11.84
C GLY A 471 23.72 11.19 12.27
N THR A 472 23.93 9.94 12.69
CA THR A 472 25.23 9.48 13.22
C THR A 472 26.18 9.06 12.10
N ASN A 473 27.48 9.31 12.22
CA ASN A 473 28.43 8.95 11.18
C ASN A 473 28.62 7.42 11.09
N SER A 474 28.50 6.84 9.89
CA SER A 474 28.95 5.47 9.59
C SER A 474 30.11 5.52 8.59
N GLY A 475 31.22 4.88 8.93
CA GLY A 475 32.47 4.92 8.16
C GLY A 475 33.61 5.52 8.99
N THR A 476 34.56 6.17 8.32
CA THR A 476 35.67 6.87 8.98
C THR A 476 35.90 8.26 8.40
N VAL A 477 36.17 9.23 9.26
CA VAL A 477 36.64 10.56 8.86
C VAL A 477 38.10 10.69 9.26
N GLY A 478 38.96 11.15 8.35
CA GLY A 478 40.39 11.39 8.62
C GLY A 478 41.29 10.13 8.63
N ALA A 479 40.74 8.92 8.55
CA ALA A 479 41.53 7.68 8.53
C ALA A 479 41.96 7.22 7.12
N ALA A 480 41.58 7.97 6.07
CA ALA A 480 41.85 7.66 4.67
C ALA A 480 41.38 6.26 4.21
N LYS A 481 40.35 5.68 4.84
CA LYS A 481 39.77 4.37 4.49
C LYS A 481 38.52 4.53 3.64
N ARG A 482 38.42 3.72 2.57
CA ARG A 482 37.22 3.69 1.71
C ARG A 482 36.07 2.92 2.37
N VAL A 483 34.86 3.42 2.14
CA VAL A 483 33.63 2.61 2.19
C VAL A 483 33.57 1.78 0.91
N GLU A 484 33.29 0.49 1.07
CA GLU A 484 33.18 -0.48 -0.02
C GLU A 484 31.73 -0.94 -0.21
N ALA A 485 30.92 -0.96 0.85
CA ALA A 485 29.50 -1.31 0.79
C ALA A 485 28.69 -0.67 1.92
N LEU A 486 27.37 -0.71 1.81
CA LEU A 486 26.43 -0.25 2.84
C LEU A 486 25.20 -1.15 2.99
N LYS A 487 24.57 -1.06 4.17
CA LYS A 487 23.23 -1.58 4.46
C LYS A 487 22.42 -0.47 5.12
N VAL A 488 21.14 -0.36 4.77
CA VAL A 488 20.23 0.66 5.28
C VAL A 488 18.85 0.06 5.53
N THR A 489 18.27 0.31 6.69
CA THR A 489 16.98 -0.23 7.12
C THR A 489 16.18 0.85 7.83
N LEU A 490 14.86 0.87 7.66
CA LEU A 490 13.97 1.70 8.49
C LEU A 490 13.65 0.99 9.80
N THR A 491 13.42 1.74 10.87
CA THR A 491 13.10 1.22 12.21
C THR A 491 11.71 1.68 12.65
N GLY A 492 11.16 1.08 13.70
CA GLY A 492 9.84 1.45 14.24
C GLY A 492 8.70 1.25 13.24
N ASP A 493 7.67 2.09 13.32
CA ASP A 493 6.52 2.01 12.42
C ASP A 493 6.87 2.37 10.98
N MET A 494 7.89 3.19 10.73
CA MET A 494 8.37 3.49 9.38
C MET A 494 8.66 2.23 8.56
N ALA A 495 9.22 1.18 9.18
CA ALA A 495 9.50 -0.08 8.50
C ALA A 495 8.23 -0.83 8.04
N LYS A 496 7.11 -0.59 8.71
CA LYS A 496 5.79 -1.14 8.36
C LYS A 496 5.21 -0.40 7.16
N TYR A 497 5.32 0.93 7.15
CA TYR A 497 4.70 1.77 6.12
C TYR A 497 5.56 2.04 4.90
N TYR A 498 6.88 1.87 4.97
CA TYR A 498 7.77 2.22 3.87
C TYR A 498 8.86 1.18 3.62
N ASP A 499 9.48 1.30 2.44
CA ASP A 499 10.73 0.67 2.08
C ASP A 499 11.79 1.74 1.81
N VAL A 500 13.01 1.54 2.31
CA VAL A 500 14.17 2.38 1.96
C VAL A 500 14.96 1.70 0.85
N TRP A 501 14.93 2.28 -0.34
CA TRP A 501 15.70 1.85 -1.51
C TRP A 501 17.00 2.62 -1.60
N TYR A 502 18.09 1.94 -1.97
CA TYR A 502 19.39 2.57 -2.16
C TYR A 502 20.24 1.80 -3.19
N ARG A 503 21.18 2.51 -3.81
CA ARG A 503 22.20 1.95 -4.69
C ARG A 503 23.53 2.67 -4.55
N ALA A 504 24.59 2.02 -5.02
CA ALA A 504 25.95 2.54 -4.96
C ALA A 504 26.58 2.62 -6.36
N TYR A 505 27.34 3.68 -6.60
CA TYR A 505 28.28 3.77 -7.72
C TYR A 505 29.63 3.23 -7.24
N VAL A 506 30.07 2.13 -7.83
CA VAL A 506 31.28 1.40 -7.43
C VAL A 506 32.36 1.58 -8.49
N GLN A 507 33.60 1.78 -8.04
CA GLN A 507 34.78 1.84 -8.90
C GLN A 507 34.78 0.70 -9.93
N ASP A 508 35.05 1.02 -11.20
CA ASP A 508 35.13 0.12 -12.36
C ASP A 508 33.83 -0.64 -12.74
N TYR A 509 32.79 -0.59 -11.90
CA TYR A 509 31.46 -1.15 -12.20
C TYR A 509 30.42 -0.09 -12.57
N GLY A 510 30.59 1.15 -12.10
CA GLY A 510 29.58 2.20 -12.22
C GLY A 510 28.40 1.99 -11.28
N TRP A 511 27.20 2.43 -11.70
CA TRP A 511 25.98 2.23 -10.93
C TRP A 511 25.59 0.75 -10.86
N LEU A 512 25.56 0.22 -9.65
CA LEU A 512 24.93 -1.07 -9.37
C LEU A 512 23.40 -0.92 -9.22
N GLY A 513 22.70 -2.05 -9.23
CA GLY A 513 21.25 -2.07 -9.06
C GLY A 513 20.78 -1.53 -7.70
N TRP A 514 19.50 -1.14 -7.66
CA TRP A 514 18.79 -0.78 -6.43
C TRP A 514 18.55 -2.00 -5.54
N THR A 515 18.73 -1.80 -4.24
CA THR A 515 18.42 -2.76 -3.18
C THR A 515 17.65 -2.06 -2.06
N LYS A 516 17.12 -2.80 -1.08
CA LYS A 516 16.36 -2.20 0.02
C LYS A 516 16.49 -2.95 1.34
N ASN A 517 16.12 -2.27 2.42
CA ASN A 517 15.84 -2.84 3.75
C ASN A 517 16.91 -3.82 4.25
N GLY A 518 18.14 -3.36 4.38
CA GLY A 518 19.25 -4.11 4.99
C GLY A 518 20.01 -5.02 4.03
N ALA A 519 19.54 -5.19 2.80
CA ALA A 519 20.30 -5.88 1.75
C ALA A 519 21.57 -5.09 1.36
N ILE A 520 22.61 -5.75 0.90
CA ILE A 520 23.89 -5.07 0.65
C ILE A 520 23.82 -4.29 -0.67
N ALA A 521 24.33 -3.06 -0.65
CA ALA A 521 24.70 -2.32 -1.85
C ALA A 521 26.21 -2.07 -1.88
N GLY A 522 26.85 -2.18 -3.06
CA GLY A 522 28.28 -1.90 -3.22
C GLY A 522 29.12 -3.16 -3.46
N SER A 523 30.31 -3.23 -2.87
CA SER A 523 31.23 -4.35 -3.01
C SER A 523 31.87 -4.83 -1.71
N THR A 524 32.22 -6.12 -1.64
CA THR A 524 33.07 -6.64 -0.55
C THR A 524 34.06 -7.68 -1.08
N GLY A 525 35.21 -7.82 -0.43
CA GLY A 525 36.19 -8.88 -0.73
C GLY A 525 36.95 -8.73 -2.06
N ILE A 526 36.68 -7.66 -2.82
CA ILE A 526 37.34 -7.33 -4.10
C ILE A 526 37.95 -5.92 -4.11
N SER A 527 38.03 -5.26 -2.94
CA SER A 527 38.76 -4.00 -2.72
C SER A 527 38.28 -2.78 -3.52
N TYR A 528 37.06 -2.81 -4.08
CA TYR A 528 36.50 -1.68 -4.83
C TYR A 528 35.77 -0.68 -3.93
N ARG A 529 36.06 0.62 -4.10
CA ARG A 529 35.42 1.71 -3.36
C ARG A 529 34.03 2.03 -3.89
N VAL A 530 33.17 2.51 -3.00
CA VAL A 530 31.98 3.29 -3.35
C VAL A 530 32.39 4.74 -3.57
N GLU A 531 31.88 5.36 -4.64
CA GLU A 531 32.16 6.77 -4.98
C GLU A 531 30.92 7.67 -4.87
N ALA A 532 29.72 7.11 -5.05
CA ALA A 532 28.45 7.81 -4.89
C ALA A 532 27.32 6.88 -4.42
N LEU A 533 26.24 7.48 -3.91
CA LEU A 533 25.05 6.83 -3.37
C LEU A 533 23.80 7.57 -3.84
N GLU A 534 22.73 6.81 -4.00
CA GLU A 534 21.36 7.33 -4.04
C GLU A 534 20.50 6.54 -3.06
N MET A 535 19.57 7.22 -2.38
CA MET A 535 18.66 6.63 -1.41
C MET A 535 17.29 7.30 -1.49
N GLN A 536 16.22 6.50 -1.44
CA GLN A 536 14.85 6.98 -1.54
C GLN A 536 13.92 6.15 -0.66
N VAL A 537 13.01 6.82 0.06
CA VAL A 537 11.95 6.13 0.80
C VAL A 537 10.68 6.11 -0.04
N LEU A 538 10.10 4.93 -0.23
CA LEU A 538 8.88 4.71 -1.00
C LEU A 538 7.84 3.99 -0.14
N ALA A 539 6.56 4.11 -0.50
CA ALA A 539 5.49 3.30 0.10
C ALA A 539 5.85 1.80 0.06
N LYS A 540 5.46 1.08 1.11
CA LYS A 540 5.72 -0.35 1.27
C LYS A 540 5.28 -1.13 0.02
N GLY A 541 6.19 -1.95 -0.50
CA GLY A 541 5.89 -2.79 -1.66
C GLY A 541 5.88 -2.06 -3.01
N SER A 542 6.24 -0.78 -3.05
CA SER A 542 6.44 -0.06 -4.31
C SER A 542 7.56 -0.70 -5.14
N ALA A 543 7.45 -0.55 -6.46
CA ALA A 543 8.51 -0.92 -7.39
C ALA A 543 9.81 -0.15 -7.07
N ALA A 544 10.96 -0.76 -7.41
CA ALA A 544 12.24 -0.09 -7.28
C ALA A 544 12.31 1.17 -8.18
N PRO A 545 13.06 2.21 -7.79
CA PRO A 545 13.26 3.40 -8.63
C PRO A 545 13.92 3.10 -9.99
N GLY A 546 14.62 1.97 -10.11
CA GLY A 546 15.26 1.53 -11.35
C GLY A 546 15.67 0.05 -11.29
N SER A 547 16.61 -0.34 -12.15
CA SER A 547 17.11 -1.73 -12.21
C SER A 547 17.57 -2.25 -10.84
N THR A 548 17.17 -3.46 -10.49
CA THR A 548 17.62 -4.19 -9.29
C THR A 548 18.69 -5.24 -9.62
N ALA A 549 19.23 -5.23 -10.84
CA ALA A 549 20.25 -6.18 -11.26
C ALA A 549 21.60 -5.89 -10.57
N SER A 550 22.21 -6.93 -10.00
CA SER A 550 23.56 -6.88 -9.41
C SER A 550 23.78 -5.69 -8.45
N PRO A 551 22.95 -5.50 -7.41
CA PRO A 551 23.11 -4.38 -6.45
C PRO A 551 24.40 -4.49 -5.61
N TYR A 552 24.98 -5.69 -5.58
CA TYR A 552 26.10 -6.07 -4.78
C TYR A 552 27.02 -7.00 -5.56
N VAL A 553 28.31 -6.70 -5.55
CA VAL A 553 29.36 -7.52 -6.14
C VAL A 553 30.32 -7.97 -5.04
N THR A 554 30.77 -9.22 -5.09
CA THR A 554 31.70 -9.74 -4.08
C THR A 554 32.68 -10.69 -4.70
N LYS A 555 33.71 -11.08 -3.94
CA LYS A 555 34.64 -12.11 -4.37
C LYS A 555 33.84 -13.37 -4.64
N ALA A 556 33.83 -13.81 -5.90
CA ALA A 556 33.16 -15.05 -6.26
C ALA A 556 33.71 -16.17 -5.37
N LYS A 557 32.80 -16.92 -4.74
CA LYS A 557 33.18 -18.19 -4.11
C LYS A 557 33.76 -19.05 -5.23
N ALA A 558 34.98 -19.56 -5.05
CA ALA A 558 35.65 -20.39 -6.05
C ALA A 558 34.83 -21.65 -6.30
N ARG A 559 34.01 -21.62 -7.34
CA ARG A 559 33.39 -22.78 -7.97
C ARG A 559 34.14 -22.97 -9.27
N VAL A 560 34.88 -24.07 -9.32
CA VAL A 560 35.47 -24.55 -10.57
C VAL A 560 34.54 -25.61 -11.09
N HIS A 561 33.98 -25.34 -12.27
CA HIS A 561 33.12 -26.28 -12.97
C HIS A 561 33.97 -27.09 -13.94
N PHE A 562 33.60 -28.35 -14.16
CA PHE A 562 34.18 -29.22 -15.19
C PHE A 562 33.07 -30.06 -15.84
N HIS A 563 33.17 -30.27 -17.14
CA HIS A 563 32.41 -31.29 -17.86
C HIS A 563 33.08 -32.67 -17.77
N ASN A 564 34.38 -32.69 -17.47
CA ASN A 564 35.27 -33.86 -17.48
C ASN A 564 35.44 -34.46 -18.87
N ILE A 565 35.58 -33.59 -19.87
CA ILE A 565 35.79 -33.98 -21.26
C ILE A 565 37.07 -34.82 -21.39
N HIS A 566 36.95 -35.99 -22.01
CA HIS A 566 38.12 -36.73 -22.45
C HIS A 566 38.65 -36.13 -23.75
N ALA A 567 39.76 -35.37 -23.67
CA ALA A 567 40.39 -34.76 -24.84
C ALA A 567 40.82 -35.81 -25.87
N VAL A 568 40.52 -35.55 -27.14
CA VAL A 568 40.88 -36.40 -28.27
C VAL A 568 41.47 -35.53 -29.37
N GLY A 569 42.59 -35.97 -29.95
CA GLY A 569 43.23 -35.29 -31.07
C GLY A 569 42.49 -35.49 -32.39
N GLN A 570 42.45 -34.45 -33.21
CA GLN A 570 41.88 -34.51 -34.55
C GLN A 570 42.79 -35.31 -35.50
N PRO A 571 42.21 -36.05 -36.46
CA PRO A 571 42.97 -36.91 -37.36
C PRO A 571 43.68 -36.17 -38.51
N ASN A 572 43.33 -34.90 -38.77
CA ASN A 572 43.88 -34.11 -39.88
C ASN A 572 43.70 -32.60 -39.61
N GLY A 573 44.27 -31.74 -40.47
CA GLY A 573 44.32 -30.28 -40.28
C GLY A 573 42.99 -29.52 -40.32
N PHE A 574 41.83 -30.16 -40.51
CA PHE A 574 40.54 -29.47 -40.64
C PHE A 574 39.38 -30.11 -39.87
N PHE A 575 39.70 -31.04 -38.97
CA PHE A 575 38.72 -31.81 -38.19
C PHE A 575 38.55 -31.32 -36.74
N CYS A 576 38.97 -30.08 -36.42
CA CYS A 576 38.75 -29.49 -35.09
C CYS A 576 37.26 -29.48 -34.69
N GLY A 577 36.36 -29.11 -35.60
CA GLY A 577 34.91 -29.11 -35.38
C GLY A 577 34.33 -30.49 -35.04
N PRO A 578 34.49 -31.52 -35.90
CA PRO A 578 33.96 -32.86 -35.62
C PRO A 578 34.58 -33.52 -34.40
N THR A 579 35.86 -33.25 -34.14
CA THR A 579 36.54 -33.79 -32.95
C THR A 579 35.99 -33.14 -31.68
N SER A 580 35.77 -31.82 -31.69
CA SER A 580 35.08 -31.12 -30.60
C SER A 580 33.64 -31.61 -30.40
N GLY A 581 32.89 -31.83 -31.48
CA GLY A 581 31.56 -32.45 -31.41
C GLY A 581 31.59 -33.87 -30.85
N TYR A 582 32.54 -34.69 -31.27
CA TYR A 582 32.75 -36.05 -30.73
C TYR A 582 33.04 -36.02 -29.22
N MET A 583 33.94 -35.14 -28.78
CA MET A 583 34.27 -34.98 -27.36
C MET A 583 33.02 -34.65 -26.53
N VAL A 584 32.21 -33.70 -26.97
CA VAL A 584 30.93 -33.37 -26.31
C VAL A 584 29.96 -34.56 -26.32
N LEU A 585 29.72 -35.17 -27.48
CA LEU A 585 28.74 -36.25 -27.64
C LEU A 585 29.08 -37.49 -26.82
N SER A 586 30.37 -37.85 -26.78
CA SER A 586 30.85 -38.96 -25.96
C SER A 586 30.66 -38.68 -24.47
N ASN A 587 30.92 -37.44 -24.03
CA ASN A 587 30.77 -37.04 -22.63
C ASN A 587 29.31 -37.09 -22.13
N VAL A 588 28.35 -36.75 -22.99
CA VAL A 588 26.92 -36.85 -22.66
C VAL A 588 26.31 -38.23 -22.93
N GLY A 589 27.13 -39.22 -23.31
CA GLY A 589 26.69 -40.59 -23.59
C GLY A 589 25.88 -40.76 -24.88
N ALA A 590 25.99 -39.82 -25.83
CA ALA A 590 25.29 -39.85 -27.12
C ALA A 590 26.03 -40.73 -28.15
N TRP A 591 26.27 -42.00 -27.81
CA TRP A 591 27.05 -42.96 -28.59
C TRP A 591 26.44 -43.34 -29.95
N HIS A 592 25.17 -43.01 -30.19
CA HIS A 592 24.51 -43.19 -31.48
C HIS A 592 23.72 -41.93 -31.84
N SER A 593 23.68 -41.60 -33.12
CA SER A 593 22.81 -40.54 -33.64
C SER A 593 21.34 -40.95 -33.55
N LYS A 594 20.42 -40.00 -33.76
CA LYS A 594 18.99 -40.28 -33.82
C LYS A 594 18.61 -41.32 -34.89
N SER A 595 19.39 -41.43 -35.96
CA SER A 595 19.21 -42.42 -37.04
C SER A 595 19.98 -43.73 -36.81
N GLY A 596 20.62 -43.91 -35.65
CA GLY A 596 21.35 -45.13 -35.30
C GLY A 596 22.83 -45.16 -35.75
N THR A 597 23.38 -44.07 -36.28
CA THR A 597 24.80 -44.01 -36.68
C THR A 597 25.69 -44.02 -35.44
N ALA A 598 26.64 -44.97 -35.35
CA ALA A 598 27.57 -45.06 -34.22
C ALA A 598 28.54 -43.87 -34.14
N LEU A 599 28.89 -43.44 -32.94
CA LEU A 599 29.76 -42.28 -32.68
C LEU A 599 31.20 -42.55 -33.12
N SER A 600 31.67 -41.73 -34.07
CA SER A 600 33.07 -41.62 -34.47
C SER A 600 33.32 -40.20 -34.98
N ILE A 601 34.56 -39.71 -34.94
CA ILE A 601 34.92 -38.38 -35.46
C ILE A 601 34.49 -38.26 -36.93
N GLU A 602 34.67 -39.33 -37.71
CA GLU A 602 34.32 -39.41 -39.13
C GLU A 602 32.80 -39.29 -39.37
N ASN A 603 32.00 -39.96 -38.54
CA ASN A 603 30.56 -39.86 -38.62
C ASN A 603 30.09 -38.46 -38.21
N VAL A 604 30.63 -37.88 -37.14
CA VAL A 604 30.32 -36.47 -36.76
C VAL A 604 30.70 -35.51 -37.89
N ALA A 605 31.83 -35.74 -38.58
CA ALA A 605 32.26 -34.92 -39.71
C ALA A 605 31.26 -34.97 -40.89
N SER A 606 30.59 -36.11 -41.08
CA SER A 606 29.52 -36.25 -42.08
C SER A 606 28.30 -35.41 -41.72
N TYR A 607 27.88 -35.39 -40.45
CA TYR A 607 26.76 -34.55 -39.98
C TYR A 607 27.09 -33.05 -40.01
N MET A 608 28.36 -32.68 -39.88
CA MET A 608 28.84 -31.31 -39.97
C MET A 608 29.29 -30.90 -41.40
N HIS A 609 29.14 -31.78 -42.39
CA HIS A 609 29.59 -31.54 -43.77
C HIS A 609 31.07 -31.12 -43.90
N THR A 610 31.92 -31.50 -42.95
CA THR A 610 33.27 -30.95 -42.80
C THR A 610 34.15 -31.24 -44.01
N ARG A 611 34.06 -32.43 -44.60
CA ARG A 611 34.83 -32.79 -45.80
C ARG A 611 34.44 -31.99 -47.05
N GLN A 612 33.16 -31.66 -47.17
CA GLN A 612 32.66 -30.88 -48.30
C GLN A 612 33.27 -29.48 -48.33
N TYR A 613 33.46 -28.87 -47.15
CA TYR A 613 34.02 -27.53 -47.02
C TYR A 613 35.54 -27.51 -46.81
N GLY A 614 36.12 -28.62 -46.35
CA GLY A 614 37.50 -28.65 -45.86
C GLY A 614 37.69 -27.95 -44.50
N TYR A 615 36.59 -27.72 -43.76
CA TYR A 615 36.52 -27.18 -42.39
C TYR A 615 35.06 -27.28 -41.90
N THR A 616 34.78 -27.00 -40.62
CA THR A 616 33.39 -26.89 -40.13
C THR A 616 32.93 -25.45 -40.20
N SER A 617 32.01 -25.15 -41.12
CA SER A 617 31.65 -23.77 -41.42
C SER A 617 30.78 -23.12 -40.34
N PHE A 618 31.33 -22.09 -39.68
CA PHE A 618 30.60 -21.22 -38.74
C PHE A 618 29.46 -20.47 -39.45
N ALA A 619 29.76 -19.78 -40.56
CA ALA A 619 28.77 -19.02 -41.35
C ALA A 619 27.54 -19.86 -41.75
N ASN A 620 27.74 -21.13 -42.10
CA ASN A 620 26.65 -22.03 -42.48
C ASN A 620 26.04 -22.78 -41.29
N ARG A 621 26.51 -22.52 -40.06
CA ARG A 621 26.12 -23.12 -38.79
C ARG A 621 26.26 -24.65 -38.78
N MET A 622 27.32 -25.16 -39.37
CA MET A 622 27.48 -26.60 -39.58
C MET A 622 27.72 -27.37 -38.28
N PHE A 623 28.38 -26.77 -37.29
CA PHE A 623 28.50 -27.37 -35.97
C PHE A 623 27.13 -27.51 -35.29
N GLU A 624 26.36 -26.41 -35.19
CA GLU A 624 25.01 -26.41 -34.61
C GLU A 624 24.09 -27.41 -35.32
N LYS A 625 24.03 -27.37 -36.65
CA LYS A 625 23.20 -28.28 -37.45
C LYS A 625 23.62 -29.74 -37.25
N GLY A 626 24.92 -30.02 -37.29
CA GLY A 626 25.45 -31.37 -37.11
C GLY A 626 25.14 -31.94 -35.73
N MET A 627 25.39 -31.17 -34.66
CA MET A 627 25.07 -31.58 -33.29
C MET A 627 23.57 -31.81 -33.08
N ASN A 628 22.73 -30.91 -33.58
CA ASN A 628 21.27 -31.02 -33.44
C ASN A 628 20.70 -32.20 -34.25
N ALA A 629 21.23 -32.43 -35.45
CA ALA A 629 20.86 -33.58 -36.27
C ALA A 629 21.31 -34.91 -35.62
N TRP A 630 22.51 -34.94 -35.02
CA TRP A 630 22.97 -36.10 -34.25
C TRP A 630 22.03 -36.41 -33.09
N LEU A 631 21.69 -35.39 -32.28
CA LEU A 631 20.86 -35.53 -31.09
C LEU A 631 19.36 -35.68 -31.40
N GLY A 632 18.94 -35.41 -32.65
CA GLY A 632 17.54 -35.47 -33.09
C GLY A 632 16.63 -34.39 -32.49
N ARG A 633 17.21 -33.33 -31.92
CA ARG A 633 16.49 -32.20 -31.32
C ARG A 633 17.38 -30.96 -31.27
N ASN A 634 16.78 -29.79 -31.13
CA ASN A 634 17.48 -28.51 -31.07
C ASN A 634 18.13 -28.31 -29.68
N VAL A 635 19.38 -28.73 -29.52
CA VAL A 635 20.17 -28.57 -28.27
C VAL A 635 21.14 -27.40 -28.38
N TYR A 636 21.84 -27.28 -29.51
CA TYR A 636 22.85 -26.24 -29.74
C TYR A 636 22.26 -25.02 -30.46
N THR A 637 22.88 -23.88 -30.20
CA THR A 637 22.72 -22.61 -30.91
C THR A 637 24.10 -21.95 -31.09
N THR A 638 24.22 -21.10 -32.10
CA THR A 638 25.44 -20.37 -32.42
C THR A 638 25.28 -18.88 -32.12
N TYR A 639 26.30 -18.26 -31.51
CA TYR A 639 26.40 -16.80 -31.36
C TYR A 639 27.66 -16.30 -32.09
N HIS A 640 27.46 -15.42 -33.08
CA HIS A 640 28.53 -14.71 -33.76
C HIS A 640 28.97 -13.50 -32.92
N THR A 641 30.28 -13.30 -32.76
CA THR A 641 30.89 -12.19 -32.01
C THR A 641 30.23 -11.82 -30.65
N PRO A 642 29.94 -12.80 -29.76
CA PRO A 642 29.26 -12.53 -28.50
C PRO A 642 30.13 -11.71 -27.55
N ASN A 643 29.51 -10.82 -26.77
CA ASN A 643 30.20 -10.15 -25.67
C ASN A 643 30.48 -11.12 -24.51
N TYR A 644 31.41 -10.74 -23.63
CA TYR A 644 31.81 -11.56 -22.48
C TYR A 644 30.63 -12.03 -21.60
N ALA A 645 29.64 -11.17 -21.35
CA ALA A 645 28.49 -11.54 -20.51
C ALA A 645 27.69 -12.69 -21.13
N THR A 646 27.56 -12.70 -22.46
CA THR A 646 26.88 -13.76 -23.23
C THR A 646 27.68 -15.04 -23.25
N VAL A 647 29.02 -14.96 -23.42
CA VAL A 647 29.89 -16.14 -23.36
C VAL A 647 29.86 -16.75 -21.96
N ARG A 648 30.04 -15.93 -20.92
CA ARG A 648 30.04 -16.39 -19.52
C ARG A 648 28.73 -17.06 -19.13
N SER A 649 27.59 -16.47 -19.48
CA SER A 649 26.28 -17.06 -19.17
C SER A 649 26.06 -18.38 -19.92
N SER A 650 26.51 -18.47 -21.18
CA SER A 650 26.45 -19.68 -21.99
C SER A 650 27.31 -20.81 -21.41
N VAL A 651 28.54 -20.51 -21.01
CA VAL A 651 29.45 -21.45 -20.35
C VAL A 651 28.87 -21.95 -19.03
N LEU A 652 28.38 -21.06 -18.17
CA LEU A 652 27.76 -21.46 -16.90
C LEU A 652 26.51 -22.32 -17.11
N LYS A 653 25.69 -21.98 -18.12
CA LYS A 653 24.52 -22.77 -18.50
C LYS A 653 24.90 -24.17 -18.98
N SER A 654 26.01 -24.30 -19.72
CA SER A 654 26.46 -25.59 -20.25
C SER A 654 26.61 -26.66 -19.16
N TYR A 655 27.15 -26.31 -17.98
CA TYR A 655 27.29 -27.26 -16.86
C TYR A 655 25.96 -27.78 -16.32
N SER A 656 24.89 -26.98 -16.42
CA SER A 656 23.55 -27.43 -16.02
C SER A 656 22.88 -28.32 -17.07
N THR A 657 23.24 -28.17 -18.34
CA THR A 657 22.66 -28.96 -19.44
C THR A 657 23.48 -30.21 -19.75
N GLY A 658 24.75 -30.24 -19.33
CA GLY A 658 25.74 -31.28 -19.66
C GLY A 658 26.38 -31.11 -21.05
N TYR A 659 25.91 -30.17 -21.87
CA TYR A 659 26.39 -29.97 -23.25
C TYR A 659 27.37 -28.80 -23.30
N ALA A 660 28.67 -29.11 -23.28
CA ALA A 660 29.74 -28.12 -23.19
C ALA A 660 29.69 -27.06 -24.32
N THR A 661 30.03 -25.82 -23.97
CA THR A 661 30.21 -24.75 -24.95
C THR A 661 31.50 -25.01 -25.75
N CYS A 662 31.43 -24.90 -27.08
CA CYS A 662 32.60 -24.89 -27.95
C CYS A 662 32.84 -23.47 -28.47
N VAL A 663 34.10 -23.11 -28.67
CA VAL A 663 34.50 -21.82 -29.28
C VAL A 663 34.98 -22.08 -30.70
N ASP A 664 34.71 -21.15 -31.61
CA ASP A 664 35.39 -21.05 -32.91
C ASP A 664 36.17 -19.74 -32.88
N GLU A 665 37.49 -19.83 -32.92
CA GLU A 665 38.38 -18.71 -32.67
C GLU A 665 39.34 -18.54 -33.86
N GLN A 666 39.98 -17.37 -33.98
CA GLN A 666 41.03 -17.14 -34.97
C GLN A 666 42.35 -16.72 -34.34
N GLU A 667 43.33 -17.63 -34.38
CA GLU A 667 44.74 -17.32 -34.12
C GLU A 667 45.38 -16.67 -35.35
N ARG A 668 46.18 -15.61 -35.16
CA ARG A 668 46.81 -14.84 -36.25
C ARG A 668 48.32 -14.92 -36.20
N ARG A 669 48.94 -15.09 -37.38
CA ARG A 669 50.39 -14.98 -37.53
C ARG A 669 50.89 -13.64 -36.97
N GLY A 670 51.86 -13.72 -36.05
CA GLY A 670 52.42 -12.58 -35.32
C GLY A 670 51.58 -12.10 -34.14
N GLY A 671 50.43 -12.73 -33.88
CA GLY A 671 49.58 -12.53 -32.72
C GLY A 671 49.80 -13.60 -31.65
N PRO A 672 49.03 -13.56 -30.54
CA PRO A 672 49.15 -14.54 -29.48
C PRO A 672 48.54 -15.88 -29.92
N HIS A 673 49.40 -16.89 -30.01
CA HIS A 673 49.06 -18.30 -30.19
C HIS A 673 49.02 -18.98 -28.82
N PHE A 674 48.01 -19.82 -28.58
CA PHE A 674 47.90 -20.56 -27.32
C PHE A 674 48.24 -22.03 -27.54
N ASN A 675 48.51 -22.72 -26.41
CA ASN A 675 48.74 -24.15 -26.38
C ASN A 675 49.80 -24.66 -27.38
N GLY A 676 50.89 -23.91 -27.62
CA GLY A 676 52.01 -24.39 -28.43
C GLY A 676 51.73 -24.54 -29.93
N HIS A 677 50.67 -23.92 -30.46
CA HIS A 677 50.38 -23.89 -31.89
C HIS A 677 51.46 -23.14 -32.69
N GLY A 678 51.64 -23.54 -33.96
CA GLY A 678 52.57 -22.87 -34.87
C GLY A 678 52.10 -21.45 -35.21
N ASN A 679 53.05 -20.56 -35.52
CA ASN A 679 52.80 -19.15 -35.86
C ASN A 679 52.14 -18.98 -37.25
N THR A 680 50.89 -19.41 -37.38
CA THR A 680 50.11 -19.45 -38.63
C THR A 680 48.70 -18.91 -38.39
N THR A 681 48.09 -18.27 -39.40
CA THR A 681 46.70 -17.82 -39.27
C THR A 681 45.75 -18.97 -39.58
N PHE A 682 44.90 -19.37 -38.63
CA PHE A 682 43.87 -20.40 -38.82
C PHE A 682 42.67 -20.18 -37.90
N SER A 683 41.54 -20.83 -38.23
CA SER A 683 40.36 -20.90 -37.36
C SER A 683 40.40 -22.21 -36.59
N HIS A 684 40.03 -22.19 -35.32
CA HIS A 684 40.12 -23.36 -34.46
C HIS A 684 38.88 -23.56 -33.61
N ILE A 685 38.40 -24.81 -33.56
CA ILE A 685 37.24 -25.18 -32.73
C ILE A 685 37.69 -26.02 -31.55
N MET A 686 37.50 -25.50 -30.34
CA MET A 686 37.86 -26.15 -29.08
C MET A 686 36.66 -26.28 -28.14
N VAL A 687 36.73 -27.20 -27.17
CA VAL A 687 35.69 -27.38 -26.14
C VAL A 687 36.11 -26.68 -24.85
N ILE A 688 35.20 -25.91 -24.25
CA ILE A 688 35.36 -25.41 -22.89
C ILE A 688 34.99 -26.54 -21.93
N ASP A 689 36.00 -27.19 -21.35
CA ASP A 689 35.80 -28.27 -20.37
C ASP A 689 35.58 -27.70 -18.96
N GLY A 690 36.33 -26.69 -18.56
CA GLY A 690 36.25 -26.13 -17.21
C GLY A 690 36.22 -24.61 -17.12
N TYR A 691 35.67 -24.08 -16.04
CA TYR A 691 35.56 -22.65 -15.79
C TYR A 691 35.66 -22.33 -14.29
N ASN A 692 36.59 -21.46 -13.92
CA ASN A 692 36.77 -20.99 -12.56
C ASN A 692 36.03 -19.66 -12.38
N GLU A 693 34.91 -19.67 -11.65
CA GLU A 693 34.11 -18.46 -11.43
C GLU A 693 34.86 -17.36 -10.65
N ALA A 694 35.87 -17.72 -9.86
CA ALA A 694 36.62 -16.77 -9.04
C ALA A 694 37.75 -16.06 -9.78
N THR A 695 38.44 -16.77 -10.68
CA THR A 695 39.59 -16.22 -11.41
C THR A 695 39.26 -15.87 -12.86
N ASP A 696 38.06 -16.22 -13.34
CA ASP A 696 37.66 -16.15 -14.74
C ASP A 696 38.49 -17.04 -15.67
N GLN A 697 39.37 -17.89 -15.14
CA GLN A 697 40.14 -18.84 -15.93
C GLN A 697 39.23 -19.87 -16.61
N VAL A 698 39.58 -20.24 -17.84
CA VAL A 698 38.85 -21.24 -18.63
C VAL A 698 39.79 -22.38 -19.00
N TYR A 699 39.31 -23.62 -18.88
CA TYR A 699 40.06 -24.83 -19.19
C TYR A 699 39.52 -25.40 -20.50
N PHE A 700 40.39 -25.54 -21.49
CA PHE A 700 40.03 -26.02 -22.82
C PHE A 700 40.48 -27.46 -23.02
N ALA A 701 39.66 -28.24 -23.73
CA ALA A 701 40.07 -29.47 -24.40
C ALA A 701 40.31 -29.17 -25.88
N ASP A 702 41.54 -29.43 -26.32
CA ASP A 702 42.05 -28.95 -27.61
C ASP A 702 42.26 -30.11 -28.59
N PRO A 703 41.48 -30.19 -29.69
CA PRO A 703 41.66 -31.26 -30.65
C PRO A 703 42.94 -31.13 -31.49
N ALA A 704 43.60 -29.98 -31.56
CA ALA A 704 44.84 -29.82 -32.32
C ALA A 704 46.07 -30.43 -31.62
N CYS A 705 45.93 -30.97 -30.41
CA CYS A 705 47.02 -31.56 -29.64
C CYS A 705 47.77 -32.71 -30.35
N SER A 706 47.13 -33.40 -31.30
CA SER A 706 47.74 -34.46 -32.12
C SER A 706 48.53 -33.94 -33.32
N LEU A 707 48.37 -32.68 -33.71
CA LEU A 707 48.97 -32.11 -34.91
C LEU A 707 50.24 -31.30 -34.62
N TYR A 708 50.34 -30.73 -33.41
CA TYR A 708 51.46 -29.89 -33.01
C TYR A 708 52.17 -30.50 -31.81
N ALA A 709 53.46 -30.83 -31.96
CA ALA A 709 54.24 -31.52 -30.94
C ALA A 709 54.33 -30.76 -29.58
N GLY A 710 54.04 -29.46 -29.58
CA GLY A 710 54.01 -28.62 -28.37
C GLY A 710 52.62 -28.40 -27.77
N ALA A 711 51.56 -28.97 -28.36
CA ALA A 711 50.19 -28.74 -27.92
C ALA A 711 49.70 -29.75 -26.89
N SER A 712 49.18 -29.24 -25.79
CA SER A 712 48.65 -30.04 -24.70
C SER A 712 47.18 -30.41 -24.97
N PRO A 713 46.72 -31.65 -24.74
CA PRO A 713 45.32 -32.03 -24.92
C PRO A 713 44.35 -31.19 -24.09
N HIS A 714 44.83 -30.68 -22.94
CA HIS A 714 44.13 -29.70 -22.14
C HIS A 714 45.06 -28.61 -21.64
N PHE A 715 44.52 -27.39 -21.50
CA PHE A 715 45.25 -26.26 -20.93
C PHE A 715 44.31 -25.23 -20.28
N TRP A 716 44.86 -24.50 -19.29
CA TRP A 716 44.19 -23.34 -18.71
C TRP A 716 44.53 -22.08 -19.49
N TYR A 717 43.52 -21.32 -19.89
CA TYR A 717 43.66 -19.96 -20.37
C TYR A 717 43.36 -18.96 -19.23
N PRO A 718 44.16 -17.88 -19.06
CA PRO A 718 44.10 -17.02 -17.87
C PRO A 718 42.78 -16.30 -17.61
N SER A 719 41.99 -15.99 -18.64
CA SER A 719 40.69 -15.31 -18.48
C SER A 719 39.78 -15.54 -19.69
N LEU A 720 38.54 -15.95 -19.45
CA LEU A 720 37.49 -16.07 -20.45
C LEU A 720 37.14 -14.71 -21.06
N ARG A 721 37.17 -13.63 -20.26
CA ARG A 721 37.02 -12.24 -20.75
C ARG A 721 38.11 -11.88 -21.74
N THR A 722 39.37 -12.10 -21.38
CA THR A 722 40.50 -11.82 -22.26
C THR A 722 40.39 -12.65 -23.53
N PHE A 723 40.08 -13.96 -23.41
CA PHE A 723 39.87 -14.83 -24.56
C PHE A 723 38.77 -14.29 -25.49
N THR A 724 37.61 -13.95 -24.92
CA THR A 724 36.46 -13.43 -25.68
C THR A 724 36.82 -12.15 -26.44
N ASN A 725 37.47 -11.20 -25.76
CA ASN A 725 37.82 -9.91 -26.36
C ASN A 725 38.92 -10.05 -27.42
N THR A 726 39.84 -10.99 -27.25
CA THR A 726 40.97 -11.16 -28.16
C THR A 726 40.58 -11.96 -29.40
N TYR A 727 39.85 -13.07 -29.24
CA TYR A 727 39.65 -14.04 -30.31
C TYR A 727 38.21 -14.14 -30.82
N LEU A 728 37.23 -13.67 -30.05
CA LEU A 728 35.82 -13.78 -30.42
C LEU A 728 35.17 -12.43 -30.77
N ALA A 729 35.83 -11.30 -30.54
CA ALA A 729 35.29 -9.98 -30.89
C ALA A 729 35.63 -9.55 -32.33
N ASN A 730 36.86 -9.86 -32.74
CA ASN A 730 37.57 -9.49 -33.97
C ASN A 730 37.53 -10.47 -35.14
N GLU A 731 36.67 -10.32 -36.16
CA GLU A 731 36.89 -11.08 -37.41
C GLU A 731 38.14 -10.60 -38.12
N TYR A 732 39.03 -11.52 -38.43
CA TYR A 732 40.34 -11.20 -38.98
C TYR A 732 40.53 -11.67 -40.41
N ILE A 733 39.86 -12.76 -40.79
CA ILE A 733 39.66 -13.13 -42.18
C ILE A 733 38.60 -12.19 -42.78
N ARG A 734 38.97 -11.41 -43.81
CA ARG A 734 38.11 -10.41 -44.46
C ARG A 734 37.52 -10.92 -45.78
N ASP A 735 36.88 -12.08 -45.75
CA ASP A 735 36.23 -12.70 -46.91
C ASP A 735 34.70 -12.48 -46.94
N GLY A 736 34.17 -11.68 -46.00
CA GLY A 736 32.75 -11.38 -45.87
C GLY A 736 31.92 -12.49 -45.21
N LYS A 737 32.55 -13.53 -44.65
CA LYS A 737 31.87 -14.62 -43.93
C LYS A 737 32.12 -14.53 -42.42
N GLN A 738 31.26 -15.19 -41.66
CA GLN A 738 31.41 -15.37 -40.22
C GLN A 738 32.24 -16.62 -39.95
N HIS A 739 33.19 -16.51 -39.03
CA HIS A 739 34.14 -17.56 -38.68
C HIS A 739 34.36 -17.69 -37.18
N ILE A 740 34.12 -16.64 -36.38
CA ILE A 740 34.36 -16.68 -34.92
C ILE A 740 33.08 -16.62 -34.09
N GLY A 741 33.10 -17.25 -32.93
CA GLY A 741 32.03 -17.15 -31.95
C GLY A 741 31.97 -18.37 -31.03
N ILE A 742 30.76 -18.70 -30.58
CA ILE A 742 30.53 -19.88 -29.74
C ILE A 742 29.37 -20.74 -30.25
N TYR A 743 29.49 -22.04 -30.00
CA TYR A 743 28.44 -23.03 -30.12
C TYR A 743 28.05 -23.50 -28.71
N THR A 744 26.81 -23.30 -28.30
CA THR A 744 26.42 -23.55 -26.90
C THR A 744 25.01 -24.12 -26.76
N SER A 745 24.71 -24.75 -25.63
CA SER A 745 23.39 -25.27 -25.32
C SER A 745 22.35 -24.14 -25.22
N ARG A 746 21.17 -24.37 -25.80
CA ARG A 746 20.02 -23.45 -25.86
C ARG A 746 19.44 -23.10 -24.51
#